data_AF-A0AAU6WPY3-F1
#
_entry.id   AF-A0AAU6WPY3-F1
#
_cell.length_a   1.000
_cell.length_b   1.000
_cell.length_c   1.000
_cell.angle_alpha   90.00
_cell.angle_beta   90.00
_cell.angle_gamma   90.00
#
_symmetry.space_group_name_H-M   'P 1'
#
loop_
_entity.id
_entity.type
_entity.pdbx_description
1 polymer ?
#
loop_
_entity_poly.entity_id
_entity_poly.type
_entity_poly.pdbx_seq_one_letter_code
_entity_poly.pdbx_strand_id
1 'polypeptide(L)'
;MIKYTPHSHFFTDLSSLADANISDQAAISANAFGPVKGSETTKYRVTSKVKAPTANSIGKLYAICNGKILIQPQNDPDKLNIIIKPSENNYSPLKIKYFIYRGVNRADYFTNNILNQPDTNKPEILNKMWLHFMALNGLSSITGITFPSDSVFQFTAPATTLIDNSIQSSLITCKEGDYLGNFTGEVGLDIVLDYGDYTIENQVELFSFNLAYARANEFVFDTSTQSDNGKKKIFKENIHQFLDAAAFWGSHINCGEIKYKDGTLVNDISKISLVLKKYQTANKLYIYLQDNGRSYNYYDSSRKIYGFNITTGGVNNETNGWPILIKESTSDIDLLVEYHIDYNAGTGSKNINDKEKQISLELISGKGSYLLKRTGDKDILFDKGRYAFYELNVKDTSVITVESGTLPSGMQLFTTGPYKGQIVGTPSVVEVKTVTYIITETDGKVRKEKLKFYINALDVSLKINVNCADFTLINCNMIQKFPLQNYYDNLWTANIKSSIQFDPSNKMYWTTFDKNRNVNLNDIIGENAILQNKVVFDKGYNKVSGTSKKRRLFIATIKRNTGSNQELENLNVDKVTSAYVKDVKDKDVYFSNLFNETDFSIYRGELSTGGNTIKTLGIFNESSLSKKYSYMLLGITEDEYNKFIIPTDANNVFFNLEEISVTDNENIRKFKLGIRYEQVDTNGAVSFGTFYPTPSVEIYSLDDLFFFSKDFSDYQEFYNEFAPLQVEFRTIPQNIDPNPLGLVPYEGEFGFDWLRNGDNYYKSKFTTSIVPDVDFYSGIKGGYERPQTISDNSEYETAAEALKFLIRQYPSIPTKASANNKGIYSVPYLSLFSEEFKVKNPYSLDADSDTPPSLPTEATLRVLITNPAPAKSGTLKFVCDKKDVINFDKQTIVSLQDNTKKQINLVINIKCLKDLAEPINIKVLYFPTGKDINNNKNGLLAGLIILNRNNDSVRKQINIALFNCETDIDPVVLPSTPLPQLSKFNKDDKEMLFKVFHQMLIIPKIKINILDLKTNNKFIINQPGTFVFKVGTSLAIDYNQYLDIFKYLNNIIPNGDNKSLKLYSFGLRGRKPGSPDALAGIAGGIGGKQAMVFSGHLIATASHEGLHALSLYHAHQDKDSGVLLPITDPDQKFVFPNSHDGFPETETTENIMSYTNRRHSIWNWQNKIIHKFLENEK
;
A
#
# COMPACT_ATOMS: atom_id res chain seq x y z
N MET A 1 11.41 0.41 -5.87
CA MET A 1 10.98 0.93 -7.19
C MET A 1 11.67 0.17 -8.31
N ILE A 2 10.92 -0.44 -9.24
CA ILE A 2 11.46 -1.09 -10.45
C ILE A 2 11.37 -0.08 -11.60
N LYS A 3 12.52 0.21 -12.22
CA LYS A 3 12.68 1.08 -13.39
C LYS A 3 12.06 0.41 -14.64
N TYR A 4 11.05 1.02 -15.28
CA TYR A 4 10.55 0.53 -16.57
C TYR A 4 11.63 0.73 -17.64
N THR A 5 12.20 -0.37 -18.10
CA THR A 5 13.33 -0.41 -19.04
C THR A 5 13.08 -1.48 -20.09
N PRO A 6 12.09 -1.29 -20.98
CA PRO A 6 11.75 -2.29 -21.96
C PRO A 6 12.93 -2.51 -22.91
N HIS A 7 13.25 -3.77 -23.14
CA HIS A 7 14.39 -4.20 -23.93
C HIS A 7 13.93 -5.14 -25.04
N SER A 8 14.17 -4.75 -26.30
CA SER A 8 13.68 -5.48 -27.46
C SER A 8 14.61 -5.38 -28.67
N HIS A 9 14.57 -6.39 -29.53
CA HIS A 9 15.06 -6.29 -30.90
C HIS A 9 13.92 -5.92 -31.85
N PHE A 10 14.16 -4.98 -32.76
CA PHE A 10 13.16 -4.68 -33.78
C PHE A 10 13.01 -5.87 -34.73
N PHE A 11 11.78 -6.32 -34.93
CA PHE A 11 11.48 -7.62 -35.51
C PHE A 11 11.83 -7.79 -37.00
N THR A 12 12.27 -6.74 -37.69
CA THR A 12 12.62 -6.74 -39.12
C THR A 12 13.57 -5.58 -39.47
N ASP A 13 14.12 -5.57 -40.68
CA ASP A 13 14.91 -4.44 -41.18
C ASP A 13 13.96 -3.30 -41.61
N LEU A 14 14.16 -2.06 -41.13
CA LEU A 14 13.26 -0.92 -41.42
C LEU A 14 13.11 -0.62 -42.92
N SER A 15 14.17 -0.84 -43.70
CA SER A 15 14.17 -0.68 -45.16
C SER A 15 13.32 -1.74 -45.87
N SER A 16 13.02 -2.85 -45.20
CA SER A 16 12.14 -3.90 -45.71
C SER A 16 10.65 -3.57 -45.52
N LEU A 17 10.31 -2.43 -44.91
CA LEU A 17 8.94 -1.99 -44.67
C LEU A 17 8.61 -0.69 -45.40
N ALA A 18 7.43 -0.65 -46.02
CA ALA A 18 6.83 0.57 -46.56
C ALA A 18 6.37 1.51 -45.43
N ASP A 19 6.38 2.81 -45.69
CA ASP A 19 5.74 3.78 -44.79
C ASP A 19 4.21 3.69 -44.90
N ALA A 20 3.52 3.83 -43.77
CA ALA A 20 2.07 3.79 -43.69
C ALA A 20 1.38 5.07 -44.23
N ASN A 21 2.13 6.12 -44.55
CA ASN A 21 1.60 7.43 -44.99
C ASN A 21 1.62 7.65 -46.51
N ILE A 22 1.75 6.59 -47.31
CA ILE A 22 1.68 6.68 -48.77
C ILE A 22 0.21 6.85 -49.19
N SER A 23 -0.04 7.57 -50.29
CA SER A 23 -1.31 8.15 -50.79
C SER A 23 -2.55 7.25 -50.92
N ASP A 24 -2.53 6.01 -50.44
CA ASP A 24 -3.66 5.07 -50.45
C ASP A 24 -4.14 4.78 -49.01
N GLN A 25 -4.69 5.80 -48.35
CA GLN A 25 -5.25 5.69 -47.00
C GLN A 25 -6.37 4.64 -46.89
N ALA A 26 -7.05 4.31 -47.99
CA ALA A 26 -8.13 3.33 -48.01
C ALA A 26 -7.61 1.89 -47.81
N ALA A 27 -6.57 1.47 -48.55
CA ALA A 27 -5.95 0.15 -48.41
C ALA A 27 -5.14 -0.02 -47.10
N ILE A 28 -4.73 1.10 -46.50
CA ILE A 28 -3.92 1.17 -45.27
C ILE A 28 -4.81 1.06 -44.03
N SER A 29 -5.99 1.70 -44.01
CA SER A 29 -6.97 1.56 -42.92
C SER A 29 -7.49 0.13 -42.71
N ALA A 30 -7.48 -0.71 -43.75
CA ALA A 30 -7.89 -2.12 -43.69
C ALA A 30 -6.91 -3.02 -42.92
N ASN A 31 -5.74 -2.53 -42.51
CA ASN A 31 -4.67 -3.31 -41.86
C ASN A 31 -4.38 -2.89 -40.41
N ALA A 32 -5.13 -1.91 -39.90
CA ALA A 32 -4.91 -1.34 -38.58
C ALA A 32 -5.47 -2.23 -37.45
N PHE A 33 -4.79 -2.18 -36.30
CA PHE A 33 -5.33 -2.61 -35.01
C PHE A 33 -6.54 -1.73 -34.64
N GLY A 34 -7.60 -2.34 -34.11
CA GLY A 34 -8.84 -1.67 -33.73
C GLY A 34 -10.10 -2.18 -34.46
N PRO A 35 -11.22 -1.46 -34.34
CA PRO A 35 -12.47 -1.76 -35.07
C PRO A 35 -12.25 -1.83 -36.58
N VAL A 36 -12.82 -2.85 -37.22
CA VAL A 36 -12.67 -3.05 -38.67
C VAL A 36 -13.62 -2.12 -39.41
N LYS A 37 -13.08 -1.32 -40.34
CA LYS A 37 -13.85 -0.38 -41.16
C LYS A 37 -14.98 -1.09 -41.93
N GLY A 38 -16.20 -0.56 -41.88
CA GLY A 38 -17.41 -1.17 -42.43
C GLY A 38 -18.01 -2.30 -41.58
N SER A 39 -17.45 -2.59 -40.41
CA SER A 39 -17.95 -3.57 -39.44
C SER A 39 -17.58 -3.17 -38.00
N GLU A 40 -17.53 -1.87 -37.72
CA GLU A 40 -16.89 -1.28 -36.54
C GLU A 40 -17.54 -1.74 -35.22
N THR A 41 -18.84 -2.07 -35.24
CA THR A 41 -19.59 -2.53 -34.06
C THR A 41 -19.49 -4.03 -33.81
N THR A 42 -19.04 -4.80 -34.80
CA THR A 42 -19.08 -6.28 -34.78
C THR A 42 -17.72 -6.94 -34.92
N LYS A 43 -16.74 -6.26 -35.53
CA LYS A 43 -15.39 -6.79 -35.79
C LYS A 43 -14.28 -5.91 -35.20
N TYR A 44 -13.32 -6.54 -34.53
CA TYR A 44 -12.13 -5.87 -33.98
C TYR A 44 -10.86 -6.66 -34.31
N ARG A 45 -9.92 -6.04 -35.02
CA ARG A 45 -8.64 -6.64 -35.37
C ARG A 45 -7.61 -6.43 -34.27
N VAL A 46 -6.92 -7.51 -33.91
CA VAL A 46 -5.81 -7.46 -32.93
C VAL A 46 -4.42 -7.76 -33.53
N THR A 47 -4.38 -8.19 -34.80
CA THR A 47 -3.13 -8.31 -35.56
C THR A 47 -2.73 -6.97 -36.16
N SER A 48 -1.58 -6.41 -35.76
CA SER A 48 -1.00 -5.23 -36.40
C SER A 48 -0.22 -5.66 -37.64
N LYS A 49 -0.63 -5.21 -38.83
CA LYS A 49 0.03 -5.60 -40.10
C LYS A 49 0.90 -4.48 -40.67
N VAL A 50 2.08 -4.84 -41.14
CA VAL A 50 2.97 -3.96 -41.90
C VAL A 50 3.24 -4.57 -43.28
N LYS A 51 3.51 -3.71 -44.27
CA LYS A 51 3.74 -4.10 -45.66
C LYS A 51 5.19 -3.88 -46.07
N ALA A 52 5.68 -4.73 -46.96
CA ALA A 52 6.91 -4.49 -47.68
C ALA A 52 6.72 -3.40 -48.76
N PRO A 53 7.79 -2.76 -49.26
CA PRO A 53 7.72 -1.72 -50.29
C PRO A 53 6.97 -2.14 -51.56
N THR A 54 7.06 -3.42 -51.93
CA THR A 54 6.31 -4.03 -53.03
C THR A 54 5.79 -5.41 -52.63
N ALA A 55 4.77 -5.91 -53.34
CA ALA A 55 4.15 -7.21 -53.03
C ALA A 55 5.13 -8.41 -53.09
N ASN A 56 6.21 -8.31 -53.88
CA ASN A 56 7.22 -9.36 -54.04
C ASN A 56 8.50 -9.11 -53.24
N SER A 57 8.59 -7.98 -52.52
CA SER A 57 9.74 -7.68 -51.67
C SER A 57 9.84 -8.70 -50.54
N ILE A 58 11.06 -9.23 -50.35
CA ILE A 58 11.39 -10.19 -49.30
C ILE A 58 12.09 -9.43 -48.17
N GLY A 59 11.57 -9.55 -46.95
CA GLY A 59 12.20 -8.99 -45.75
C GLY A 59 12.55 -10.08 -44.75
N LYS A 60 13.58 -9.86 -43.93
CA LYS A 60 13.99 -10.78 -42.86
C LYS A 60 13.24 -10.48 -41.57
N LEU A 61 12.94 -11.53 -40.79
CA LEU A 61 12.37 -11.44 -39.47
C LEU A 61 13.37 -11.88 -38.41
N TYR A 62 13.36 -11.19 -37.28
CA TYR A 62 14.25 -11.43 -36.14
C TYR A 62 13.44 -11.57 -34.84
N ALA A 63 13.96 -12.36 -33.90
CA ALA A 63 13.33 -12.56 -32.61
C ALA A 63 13.38 -11.28 -31.75
N ILE A 64 12.21 -10.76 -31.36
CA ILE A 64 12.05 -9.59 -30.49
C ILE A 64 12.74 -9.77 -29.13
N CYS A 65 12.73 -10.99 -28.58
CA CYS A 65 13.24 -11.27 -27.24
C CYS A 65 13.78 -12.71 -27.11
N ASN A 66 14.45 -12.97 -25.99
CA ASN A 66 14.78 -14.32 -25.56
C ASN A 66 13.50 -15.08 -25.19
N GLY A 67 13.37 -16.33 -25.65
CA GLY A 67 12.16 -17.10 -25.36
C GLY A 67 12.13 -18.52 -25.89
N LYS A 68 11.04 -19.22 -25.58
CA LYS A 68 10.71 -20.51 -26.20
C LYS A 68 9.89 -20.26 -27.46
N ILE A 69 10.12 -21.07 -28.49
CA ILE A 69 9.46 -20.94 -29.78
C ILE A 69 8.53 -22.11 -30.06
N LEU A 70 7.36 -21.79 -30.62
CA LEU A 70 6.46 -22.71 -31.27
C LEU A 70 6.25 -22.26 -32.72
N ILE A 71 6.44 -23.15 -33.68
CA ILE A 71 6.18 -22.89 -35.11
C ILE A 71 4.90 -23.63 -35.48
N GLN A 72 3.96 -22.93 -36.11
CA GLN A 72 2.66 -23.47 -36.54
C GLN A 72 2.42 -23.21 -38.03
N PRO A 73 1.69 -24.09 -38.74
CA PRO A 73 1.33 -23.85 -40.12
C PRO A 73 0.29 -22.74 -40.16
N GLN A 74 0.33 -21.89 -41.19
CA GLN A 74 -0.74 -20.92 -41.40
C GLN A 74 -1.87 -21.56 -42.23
N ASN A 75 -3.09 -21.01 -42.21
CA ASN A 75 -4.15 -21.46 -43.12
C ASN A 75 -3.82 -21.19 -44.60
N ASP A 76 -2.91 -20.24 -44.86
CA ASP A 76 -2.19 -20.13 -46.12
C ASP A 76 -1.09 -21.22 -46.19
N PRO A 77 -1.13 -22.13 -47.18
CA PRO A 77 -0.22 -23.25 -47.28
C PRO A 77 1.24 -22.84 -47.48
N ASP A 78 1.52 -21.64 -48.00
CA ASP A 78 2.87 -21.15 -48.28
C ASP A 78 3.49 -20.39 -47.10
N LYS A 79 2.76 -20.29 -45.99
CA LYS A 79 3.13 -19.49 -44.82
C LYS A 79 3.14 -20.30 -43.53
N LEU A 80 3.88 -19.77 -42.56
CA LEU A 80 4.01 -20.26 -41.19
C LEU A 80 3.79 -19.10 -40.22
N ASN A 81 3.36 -19.43 -39.01
CA ASN A 81 3.32 -18.52 -37.88
C ASN A 81 4.36 -18.94 -36.84
N ILE A 82 5.07 -17.97 -36.28
CA ILE A 82 6.07 -18.18 -35.23
C ILE A 82 5.56 -17.53 -33.96
N ILE A 83 5.50 -18.30 -32.87
CA ILE A 83 5.05 -17.86 -31.56
C ILE A 83 6.25 -17.90 -30.62
N ILE A 84 6.56 -16.76 -29.99
CA ILE A 84 7.61 -16.65 -28.96
C ILE A 84 6.95 -16.41 -27.61
N LYS A 85 7.21 -17.30 -26.64
CA LYS A 85 6.91 -17.07 -25.22
C LYS A 85 8.19 -16.53 -24.54
N PRO A 86 8.21 -15.28 -24.06
CA PRO A 86 9.39 -14.69 -23.44
C PRO A 86 9.89 -15.51 -22.25
N SER A 87 11.21 -15.64 -22.08
CA SER A 87 11.81 -16.30 -20.91
C SER A 87 11.89 -15.39 -19.69
N GLU A 88 11.88 -14.08 -19.91
CA GLU A 88 11.96 -13.03 -18.90
C GLU A 88 10.94 -11.94 -19.23
N ASN A 89 10.41 -11.27 -18.20
CA ASN A 89 9.49 -10.16 -18.40
C ASN A 89 10.21 -8.81 -18.26
N ASN A 90 10.96 -8.43 -19.30
CA ASN A 90 11.66 -7.14 -19.37
C ASN A 90 10.72 -5.95 -19.64
N TYR A 91 9.41 -6.19 -19.66
CA TYR A 91 8.39 -5.21 -20.06
C TYR A 91 7.54 -4.70 -18.87
N SER A 92 7.96 -4.95 -17.63
CA SER A 92 7.21 -4.57 -16.42
C SER A 92 6.94 -3.06 -16.34
N PRO A 93 5.68 -2.59 -16.20
CA PRO A 93 4.58 -3.32 -15.56
C PRO A 93 3.77 -4.23 -16.48
N LEU A 94 3.98 -4.18 -17.80
CA LEU A 94 3.35 -5.13 -18.71
C LEU A 94 3.95 -6.52 -18.52
N LYS A 95 3.11 -7.54 -18.69
CA LYS A 95 3.54 -8.93 -18.77
C LYS A 95 3.16 -9.43 -20.16
N ILE A 96 4.16 -9.73 -21.00
CA ILE A 96 3.90 -10.24 -22.35
C ILE A 96 3.80 -11.77 -22.29
N LYS A 97 2.66 -12.31 -22.73
CA LYS A 97 2.43 -13.76 -22.85
C LYS A 97 3.10 -14.33 -24.10
N TYR A 98 2.82 -13.69 -25.25
CA TYR A 98 3.30 -14.13 -26.56
C TYR A 98 3.61 -12.96 -27.49
N PHE A 99 4.65 -13.11 -28.30
CA PHE A 99 4.79 -12.42 -29.58
C PHE A 99 4.46 -13.40 -30.70
N ILE A 100 3.52 -13.09 -31.58
CA ILE A 100 3.12 -13.97 -32.69
C ILE A 100 3.38 -13.27 -34.02
N TYR A 101 4.27 -13.85 -34.81
CA TYR A 101 4.61 -13.44 -36.16
C TYR A 101 3.70 -14.20 -37.13
N ARG A 102 2.94 -13.47 -37.95
CA ARG A 102 2.03 -14.07 -38.92
C ARG A 102 2.54 -13.84 -40.34
N GLY A 103 2.74 -14.91 -41.10
CA GLY A 103 3.10 -14.82 -42.53
C GLY A 103 4.59 -15.04 -42.87
N VAL A 104 5.30 -15.87 -42.09
CA VAL A 104 6.67 -16.29 -42.41
C VAL A 104 6.65 -17.27 -43.59
N ASN A 105 7.58 -17.15 -44.54
CA ASN A 105 7.61 -18.01 -45.72
C ASN A 105 7.91 -19.46 -45.35
N ARG A 106 7.01 -20.38 -45.71
CA ARG A 106 7.18 -21.81 -45.45
C ARG A 106 8.42 -22.39 -46.11
N ALA A 107 8.79 -21.88 -47.29
CA ALA A 107 9.96 -22.31 -48.06
C ALA A 107 11.31 -22.10 -47.32
N ASP A 108 11.36 -21.22 -46.32
CA ASP A 108 12.56 -21.04 -45.49
C ASP A 108 12.80 -22.27 -44.61
N TYR A 109 11.73 -22.95 -44.19
CA TYR A 109 11.79 -24.12 -43.33
C TYR A 109 11.63 -25.42 -44.10
N PHE A 110 10.76 -25.48 -45.10
CA PHE A 110 10.37 -26.71 -45.77
C PHE A 110 10.50 -26.63 -47.29
N THR A 111 11.05 -27.68 -47.89
CA THR A 111 11.01 -27.92 -49.34
C THR A 111 10.33 -29.27 -49.57
N ASN A 112 9.27 -29.32 -50.37
CA ASN A 112 8.46 -30.55 -50.58
C ASN A 112 7.98 -31.20 -49.26
N ASN A 113 7.57 -30.38 -48.28
CA ASN A 113 7.19 -30.78 -46.91
C ASN A 113 8.29 -31.45 -46.07
N ILE A 114 9.54 -31.43 -46.52
CA ILE A 114 10.70 -31.90 -45.76
C ILE A 114 11.41 -30.70 -45.14
N LEU A 115 11.76 -30.80 -43.85
CA LEU A 115 12.54 -29.76 -43.18
C LEU A 115 13.89 -29.60 -43.88
N ASN A 116 14.20 -28.37 -44.27
CA ASN A 116 15.47 -28.01 -44.90
C ASN A 116 16.64 -28.35 -43.96
N GLN A 117 17.79 -28.73 -44.52
CA GLN A 117 19.02 -28.84 -43.74
C GLN A 117 19.57 -27.45 -43.38
N PRO A 118 20.36 -27.32 -42.30
CA PRO A 118 20.97 -26.05 -41.91
C PRO A 118 21.87 -25.50 -43.04
N ASP A 119 21.72 -24.21 -43.34
CA ASP A 119 22.55 -23.45 -44.29
C ASP A 119 22.65 -21.99 -43.77
N THR A 120 23.73 -21.32 -44.13
CA THR A 120 24.02 -19.90 -43.90
C THR A 120 22.92 -18.95 -44.37
N ASN A 121 22.14 -19.33 -45.39
CA ASN A 121 21.00 -18.54 -45.89
C ASN A 121 19.66 -18.90 -45.24
N LYS A 122 19.64 -19.86 -44.32
CA LYS A 122 18.44 -20.37 -43.65
C LYS A 122 18.34 -19.86 -42.21
N PRO A 123 17.15 -19.91 -41.59
CA PRO A 123 16.95 -19.47 -40.21
C PRO A 123 17.90 -20.18 -39.24
N GLU A 124 18.50 -19.45 -38.29
CA GLU A 124 19.43 -20.04 -37.30
C GLU A 124 18.72 -21.09 -36.44
N ILE A 125 17.42 -20.90 -36.22
CA ILE A 125 16.58 -21.84 -35.50
C ILE A 125 16.53 -23.23 -36.14
N LEU A 126 16.68 -23.32 -37.47
CA LEU A 126 16.77 -24.59 -38.20
C LEU A 126 18.00 -25.38 -37.75
N ASN A 127 19.13 -24.70 -37.56
CA ASN A 127 20.34 -25.31 -37.02
C ASN A 127 20.11 -25.83 -35.59
N LYS A 128 19.51 -25.01 -34.72
CA LYS A 128 19.19 -25.40 -33.33
C LYS A 128 18.26 -26.62 -33.28
N MET A 129 17.29 -26.69 -34.18
CA MET A 129 16.38 -27.84 -34.33
C MET A 129 17.11 -29.11 -34.72
N TRP A 130 17.97 -29.06 -35.75
CA TRP A 130 18.76 -30.20 -36.18
C TRP A 130 19.74 -30.66 -35.10
N LEU A 131 20.41 -29.73 -34.40
CA LEU A 131 21.29 -30.06 -33.27
C LEU A 131 20.57 -30.79 -32.14
N HIS A 132 19.39 -30.31 -31.75
CA HIS A 132 18.57 -31.00 -30.74
C HIS A 132 18.11 -32.38 -31.22
N PHE A 133 17.68 -32.50 -32.48
CA PHE A 133 17.28 -33.78 -33.06
C PHE A 133 18.44 -34.78 -33.09
N MET A 134 19.64 -34.35 -33.48
CA MET A 134 20.83 -35.19 -33.46
C MET A 134 21.16 -35.66 -32.04
N ALA A 135 21.12 -34.75 -31.06
CA ALA A 135 21.40 -35.06 -29.67
C ALA A 135 20.40 -36.07 -29.08
N LEU A 136 19.10 -35.90 -29.35
CA LEU A 136 18.05 -36.81 -28.88
C LEU A 136 18.15 -38.22 -29.48
N ASN A 137 18.68 -38.34 -30.70
CA ASN A 137 18.78 -39.62 -31.41
C ASN A 137 20.21 -40.19 -31.43
N GLY A 138 21.18 -39.57 -30.74
CA GLY A 138 22.58 -40.02 -30.71
C GLY A 138 23.28 -39.99 -32.08
N LEU A 139 22.89 -39.07 -32.97
CA LEU A 139 23.41 -38.98 -34.34
C LEU A 139 24.66 -38.08 -34.41
N SER A 140 25.63 -38.47 -35.24
CA SER A 140 26.87 -37.71 -35.49
C SER A 140 26.87 -36.92 -36.81
N SER A 141 25.91 -37.17 -37.71
CA SER A 141 25.73 -36.44 -38.98
C SER A 141 24.25 -36.40 -39.40
N ILE A 142 23.89 -35.40 -40.22
CA ILE A 142 22.53 -35.20 -40.78
C ILE A 142 22.41 -35.65 -42.24
N THR A 143 23.49 -36.05 -42.90
CA THR A 143 23.49 -36.41 -44.33
C THR A 143 22.61 -37.64 -44.59
N GLY A 144 21.64 -37.51 -45.51
CA GLY A 144 20.72 -38.59 -45.87
C GLY A 144 19.57 -38.83 -44.88
N ILE A 145 19.49 -38.04 -43.80
CA ILE A 145 18.44 -38.16 -42.79
C ILE A 145 17.29 -37.20 -43.12
N THR A 146 16.05 -37.71 -43.09
CA THR A 146 14.84 -36.90 -43.19
C THR A 146 14.34 -36.56 -41.79
N PHE A 147 14.11 -35.28 -41.53
CA PHE A 147 13.57 -34.84 -40.25
C PHE A 147 12.07 -35.17 -40.17
N PRO A 148 11.60 -35.87 -39.12
CA PRO A 148 10.17 -36.11 -38.94
C PRO A 148 9.50 -34.80 -38.48
N SER A 149 8.89 -34.07 -39.40
CA SER A 149 8.22 -32.79 -39.14
C SER A 149 7.16 -32.88 -38.05
N ASP A 150 6.47 -34.02 -37.95
CA ASP A 150 5.36 -34.22 -37.01
C ASP A 150 5.81 -34.21 -35.55
N SER A 151 7.07 -34.57 -35.27
CA SER A 151 7.61 -34.68 -33.92
C SER A 151 8.00 -33.35 -33.28
N VAL A 152 8.13 -32.28 -34.07
CA VAL A 152 8.63 -30.98 -33.57
C VAL A 152 7.65 -29.83 -33.77
N PHE A 153 6.79 -29.93 -34.79
CA PHE A 153 5.90 -28.83 -35.13
C PHE A 153 4.44 -29.02 -34.69
N GLN A 154 4.07 -30.21 -34.20
CA GLN A 154 2.70 -30.56 -33.79
C GLN A 154 1.63 -30.14 -34.83
N PHE A 155 1.95 -30.23 -36.12
CA PHE A 155 1.04 -29.84 -37.21
C PHE A 155 -0.26 -30.65 -37.20
N THR A 156 -0.20 -31.88 -36.69
CA THR A 156 -1.33 -32.81 -36.55
C THR A 156 -2.14 -32.60 -35.28
N ALA A 157 -1.69 -31.76 -34.33
CA ALA A 157 -2.43 -31.51 -33.10
C ALA A 157 -3.79 -30.84 -33.38
N PRO A 158 -4.84 -31.19 -32.62
CA PRO A 158 -6.16 -30.58 -32.77
C PRO A 158 -6.10 -29.05 -32.65
N ALA A 159 -6.92 -28.36 -33.44
CA ALA A 159 -6.99 -26.90 -33.41
C ALA A 159 -7.42 -26.34 -32.03
N THR A 160 -8.08 -27.17 -31.21
CA THR A 160 -8.51 -26.85 -29.84
C THR A 160 -7.38 -26.95 -28.79
N THR A 161 -6.20 -27.50 -29.14
CA THR A 161 -5.07 -27.59 -28.21
C THR A 161 -4.57 -26.19 -27.85
N LEU A 162 -4.31 -25.94 -26.56
CA LEU A 162 -3.77 -24.66 -26.09
C LEU A 162 -2.31 -24.47 -26.55
N ILE A 163 -1.94 -23.22 -26.87
CA ILE A 163 -0.56 -22.84 -27.20
C ILE A 163 0.38 -23.20 -26.04
N ASP A 164 -0.03 -22.94 -24.79
CA ASP A 164 0.78 -23.22 -23.60
C ASP A 164 1.16 -24.72 -23.49
N ASN A 165 0.24 -25.63 -23.80
CA ASN A 165 0.52 -27.07 -23.79
C ASN A 165 1.54 -27.43 -24.87
N SER A 166 1.37 -26.85 -26.06
CA SER A 166 2.22 -27.11 -27.22
C SER A 166 3.64 -26.56 -27.00
N ILE A 167 3.75 -25.33 -26.46
CA ILE A 167 5.03 -24.66 -26.24
C ILE A 167 5.81 -25.22 -25.04
N GLN A 168 5.13 -25.79 -24.04
CA GLN A 168 5.80 -26.49 -22.93
C GLN A 168 6.58 -27.70 -23.42
N SER A 169 6.03 -28.42 -24.41
CA SER A 169 6.71 -29.54 -25.07
C SER A 169 7.77 -29.12 -26.10
N SER A 170 7.83 -27.83 -26.47
CA SER A 170 8.86 -27.33 -27.36
C SER A 170 10.21 -27.24 -26.64
N LEU A 171 11.22 -27.83 -27.26
CA LEU A 171 12.62 -27.74 -26.82
C LEU A 171 13.38 -26.60 -27.50
N ILE A 172 12.72 -25.83 -28.37
CA ILE A 172 13.36 -24.81 -29.19
C ILE A 172 13.32 -23.46 -28.46
N THR A 173 14.48 -22.82 -28.35
CA THR A 173 14.62 -21.47 -27.80
C THR A 173 15.26 -20.54 -28.82
N CYS A 174 14.97 -19.24 -28.71
CA CYS A 174 15.69 -18.18 -29.41
C CYS A 174 16.38 -17.25 -28.44
N LYS A 175 17.40 -16.58 -28.96
CA LYS A 175 17.90 -15.33 -28.41
C LYS A 175 17.28 -14.17 -29.16
N GLU A 176 17.17 -13.06 -28.45
CA GLU A 176 16.90 -11.75 -29.05
C GLU A 176 17.83 -11.52 -30.26
N GLY A 177 17.23 -11.14 -31.40
CA GLY A 177 17.93 -10.89 -32.66
C GLY A 177 18.15 -12.13 -33.55
N ASP A 178 17.84 -13.34 -33.09
CA ASP A 178 17.95 -14.55 -33.91
C ASP A 178 17.14 -14.43 -35.20
N TYR A 179 17.71 -14.83 -36.33
CA TYR A 179 17.03 -14.84 -37.61
C TYR A 179 15.95 -15.95 -37.67
N LEU A 180 14.69 -15.52 -37.84
CA LEU A 180 13.51 -16.38 -37.81
C LEU A 180 12.98 -16.80 -39.19
N GLY A 181 13.50 -16.22 -40.27
CA GLY A 181 13.01 -16.46 -41.64
C GLY A 181 12.55 -15.19 -42.31
N ASN A 182 11.98 -15.33 -43.50
CA ASN A 182 11.59 -14.22 -44.36
C ASN A 182 10.07 -14.07 -44.40
N PHE A 183 9.61 -12.87 -44.76
CA PHE A 183 8.25 -12.62 -45.20
C PHE A 183 8.28 -12.03 -46.61
N THR A 184 7.19 -12.22 -47.35
CA THR A 184 6.99 -11.65 -48.69
C THR A 184 5.69 -10.87 -48.70
N GLY A 185 5.75 -9.62 -49.13
CA GLY A 185 4.60 -8.73 -49.29
C GLY A 185 4.09 -8.10 -47.98
N GLU A 186 3.66 -8.90 -47.00
CA GLU A 186 3.18 -8.42 -45.69
C GLU A 186 3.54 -9.36 -44.55
N VAL A 187 3.53 -8.83 -43.32
CA VAL A 187 3.70 -9.59 -42.09
C VAL A 187 2.81 -9.00 -40.99
N GLY A 188 2.20 -9.87 -40.19
CA GLY A 188 1.41 -9.50 -39.02
C GLY A 188 2.16 -9.74 -37.71
N LEU A 189 1.87 -8.92 -36.71
CA LEU A 189 2.36 -9.07 -35.34
C LEU A 189 1.21 -8.98 -34.35
N ASP A 190 1.04 -10.01 -33.53
CA ASP A 190 0.19 -9.95 -32.34
C ASP A 190 1.08 -9.85 -31.10
N ILE A 191 0.74 -8.93 -30.19
CA ILE A 191 1.37 -8.80 -28.88
C ILE A 191 0.32 -9.13 -27.83
N VAL A 192 0.47 -10.28 -27.19
CA VAL A 192 -0.52 -10.82 -26.25
C VAL A 192 -0.05 -10.54 -24.82
N LEU A 193 -0.92 -9.94 -24.01
CA LEU A 193 -0.67 -9.67 -22.59
C LEU A 193 -1.00 -10.90 -21.73
N ASP A 194 -0.27 -11.08 -20.64
CA ASP A 194 -0.42 -12.18 -19.71
C ASP A 194 -1.15 -11.73 -18.44
N TYR A 195 -2.35 -12.29 -18.22
CA TYR A 195 -3.16 -12.07 -17.01
C TYR A 195 -3.13 -13.26 -16.04
N GLY A 196 -2.24 -14.23 -16.26
CA GLY A 196 -2.08 -15.43 -15.43
C GLY A 196 -2.29 -16.75 -16.17
N ASP A 197 -1.90 -17.85 -15.51
CA ASP A 197 -1.99 -19.22 -16.03
C ASP A 197 -3.11 -19.99 -15.32
N TYR A 198 -4.33 -19.48 -15.36
CA TYR A 198 -5.48 -20.05 -14.68
C TYR A 198 -6.54 -20.53 -15.67
N THR A 199 -7.34 -21.49 -15.22
CA THR A 199 -8.56 -21.92 -15.90
C THR A 199 -9.72 -21.77 -14.94
N ILE A 200 -10.83 -21.26 -15.43
CA ILE A 200 -12.03 -21.02 -14.63
C ILE A 200 -12.99 -22.20 -14.74
N GLU A 201 -13.56 -22.63 -13.60
CA GLU A 201 -14.64 -23.62 -13.53
C GLU A 201 -15.99 -23.01 -13.94
N ASN A 202 -16.78 -23.75 -14.71
CA ASN A 202 -18.16 -23.43 -15.12
C ASN A 202 -18.39 -22.11 -15.86
N GLN A 203 -17.33 -21.47 -16.38
CA GLN A 203 -17.45 -20.33 -17.29
C GLN A 203 -17.28 -20.81 -18.74
N VAL A 204 -18.20 -20.42 -19.63
CA VAL A 204 -18.01 -20.65 -21.07
C VAL A 204 -16.78 -19.88 -21.56
N GLU A 205 -15.83 -20.63 -22.10
CA GLU A 205 -14.64 -20.10 -22.75
C GLU A 205 -15.03 -19.59 -24.15
N LEU A 206 -15.34 -18.30 -24.25
CA LEU A 206 -15.71 -17.66 -25.52
C LEU A 206 -14.51 -17.41 -26.44
N PHE A 207 -13.31 -17.37 -25.88
CA PHE A 207 -12.05 -17.18 -26.60
C PHE A 207 -10.93 -17.92 -25.87
N SER A 208 -10.06 -18.60 -26.63
CA SER A 208 -8.91 -19.30 -26.09
C SER A 208 -7.69 -19.18 -26.99
N PHE A 209 -6.50 -19.08 -26.37
CA PHE A 209 -5.22 -19.07 -27.08
C PHE A 209 -4.84 -20.49 -27.52
N ASN A 210 -5.58 -21.03 -28.47
CA ASN A 210 -5.42 -22.38 -29.02
C ASN A 210 -4.69 -22.39 -30.37
N LEU A 211 -4.46 -23.59 -30.92
CA LEU A 211 -3.80 -23.75 -32.20
C LEU A 211 -4.62 -23.20 -33.38
N ALA A 212 -5.96 -23.12 -33.30
CA ALA A 212 -6.77 -22.43 -34.31
C ALA A 212 -6.38 -20.94 -34.40
N TYR A 213 -6.28 -20.26 -33.25
CA TYR A 213 -5.78 -18.89 -33.16
C TYR A 213 -4.32 -18.78 -33.61
N ALA A 214 -3.46 -19.72 -33.22
CA ALA A 214 -2.05 -19.75 -33.59
C ALA A 214 -1.83 -19.93 -35.11
N ARG A 215 -2.73 -20.63 -35.81
CA ARG A 215 -2.66 -20.96 -37.25
C ARG A 215 -3.35 -19.94 -38.16
N ALA A 216 -4.12 -19.01 -37.60
CA ALA A 216 -4.85 -18.01 -38.37
C ALA A 216 -3.91 -17.06 -39.15
N ASN A 217 -4.35 -16.58 -40.32
CA ASN A 217 -3.59 -15.62 -41.14
C ASN A 217 -3.50 -14.25 -40.45
N GLU A 218 -4.61 -13.84 -39.86
CA GLU A 218 -4.77 -12.72 -38.94
C GLU A 218 -5.84 -13.09 -37.93
N PHE A 219 -5.91 -12.39 -36.81
CA PHE A 219 -7.02 -12.56 -35.87
C PHE A 219 -7.90 -11.32 -35.78
N VAL A 220 -9.19 -11.55 -35.99
CA VAL A 220 -10.26 -10.57 -35.88
C VAL A 220 -11.33 -11.17 -34.97
N PHE A 221 -11.62 -10.50 -33.86
CA PHE A 221 -12.79 -10.82 -33.06
C PHE A 221 -14.04 -10.49 -33.88
N ASP A 222 -14.89 -11.49 -34.12
CA ASP A 222 -16.13 -11.34 -34.87
C ASP A 222 -17.33 -11.75 -34.00
N THR A 223 -18.15 -10.77 -33.63
CA THR A 223 -19.34 -10.97 -32.79
C THR A 223 -20.60 -11.30 -33.60
N SER A 224 -20.52 -11.29 -34.94
CA SER A 224 -21.69 -11.49 -35.82
C SER A 224 -22.27 -12.91 -35.76
N THR A 225 -21.44 -13.90 -35.42
CA THR A 225 -21.82 -15.32 -35.30
C THR A 225 -22.38 -15.67 -33.92
N GLN A 226 -22.26 -14.78 -32.93
CA GLN A 226 -22.84 -14.95 -31.60
C GLN A 226 -24.27 -14.39 -31.61
N SER A 227 -25.27 -15.16 -31.21
CA SER A 227 -26.66 -14.67 -31.14
C SER A 227 -27.00 -14.05 -29.77
N ASP A 228 -26.35 -14.51 -28.70
CA ASP A 228 -26.59 -14.07 -27.32
C ASP A 228 -25.87 -12.75 -27.03
N ASN A 229 -26.63 -11.71 -26.65
CA ASN A 229 -26.08 -10.38 -26.41
C ASN A 229 -25.20 -10.31 -25.15
N GLY A 230 -25.50 -11.10 -24.12
CA GLY A 230 -24.65 -11.24 -22.94
C GLY A 230 -23.30 -11.86 -23.29
N LYS A 231 -23.31 -12.94 -24.09
CA LYS A 231 -22.07 -13.57 -24.58
C LYS A 231 -21.29 -12.66 -25.52
N LYS A 232 -21.94 -11.86 -26.37
CA LYS A 232 -21.25 -10.82 -27.15
C LYS A 232 -20.50 -9.86 -26.24
N LYS A 233 -21.15 -9.37 -25.18
CA LYS A 233 -20.57 -8.42 -24.23
C LYS A 233 -19.31 -8.99 -23.57
N ILE A 234 -19.39 -10.23 -23.06
CA ILE A 234 -18.24 -10.93 -22.46
C ILE A 234 -17.14 -11.21 -23.51
N PHE A 235 -17.52 -11.61 -24.72
CA PHE A 235 -16.56 -11.88 -25.80
C PHE A 235 -15.78 -10.62 -26.17
N LYS A 236 -16.45 -9.46 -26.27
CA LYS A 236 -15.83 -8.17 -26.55
C LYS A 236 -14.81 -7.76 -25.49
N GLU A 237 -15.00 -8.12 -24.22
CA GLU A 237 -14.00 -7.84 -23.18
C GLU A 237 -12.63 -8.42 -23.53
N ASN A 238 -12.52 -9.55 -24.25
CA ASN A 238 -11.24 -10.20 -24.52
C ASN A 238 -10.22 -9.34 -25.29
N ILE A 239 -10.63 -8.25 -25.94
CA ILE A 239 -9.71 -7.39 -26.70
C ILE A 239 -8.64 -6.72 -25.83
N HIS A 240 -8.88 -6.54 -24.52
CA HIS A 240 -7.88 -5.96 -23.60
C HIS A 240 -6.64 -6.86 -23.44
N GLN A 241 -6.71 -8.12 -23.88
CA GLN A 241 -5.58 -9.05 -23.85
C GLN A 241 -4.54 -8.79 -24.95
N PHE A 242 -4.76 -7.79 -25.80
CA PHE A 242 -3.91 -7.48 -26.93
C PHE A 242 -3.41 -6.05 -26.88
N LEU A 243 -2.14 -5.87 -27.25
CA LEU A 243 -1.49 -4.58 -27.35
C LEU A 243 -1.19 -4.28 -28.82
N ASP A 244 -1.48 -3.06 -29.26
CA ASP A 244 -1.07 -2.61 -30.60
C ASP A 244 0.45 -2.55 -30.71
N ALA A 245 1.01 -3.10 -31.79
CA ALA A 245 2.43 -3.08 -32.05
C ALA A 245 3.01 -1.65 -32.07
N ALA A 246 2.29 -0.68 -32.64
CA ALA A 246 2.75 0.71 -32.64
C ALA A 246 2.91 1.27 -31.22
N ALA A 247 1.95 0.98 -30.33
CA ALA A 247 2.03 1.35 -28.93
C ALA A 247 3.17 0.65 -28.18
N PHE A 248 3.38 -0.64 -28.42
CA PHE A 248 4.50 -1.38 -27.83
C PHE A 248 5.86 -0.75 -28.21
N TRP A 249 6.09 -0.47 -29.49
CA TRP A 249 7.33 0.16 -29.94
C TRP A 249 7.47 1.59 -29.43
N GLY A 250 6.37 2.35 -29.40
CA GLY A 250 6.31 3.69 -28.81
C GLY A 250 6.77 3.69 -27.36
N SER A 251 6.39 2.66 -26.59
CA SER A 251 6.76 2.57 -25.16
C SER A 251 8.26 2.45 -24.86
N HIS A 252 9.09 2.23 -25.88
CA HIS A 252 10.55 2.20 -25.73
C HIS A 252 11.19 3.59 -25.83
N ILE A 253 10.43 4.61 -26.24
CA ILE A 253 10.93 5.98 -26.36
C ILE A 253 11.51 6.44 -25.01
N ASN A 254 12.77 6.89 -24.99
CA ASN A 254 13.46 7.53 -23.87
C ASN A 254 13.64 6.73 -22.56
N CYS A 255 12.99 5.58 -22.38
CA CYS A 255 13.18 4.69 -21.23
C CYS A 255 13.58 3.26 -21.61
N GLY A 256 13.46 2.88 -22.88
CA GLY A 256 13.77 1.54 -23.37
C GLY A 256 14.92 1.50 -24.36
N GLU A 257 15.22 0.28 -24.83
CA GLU A 257 16.23 0.02 -25.83
C GLU A 257 15.63 -0.82 -26.95
N ILE A 258 15.72 -0.32 -28.19
CA ILE A 258 15.46 -1.10 -29.40
C ILE A 258 16.79 -1.38 -30.08
N LYS A 259 17.14 -2.66 -30.25
CA LYS A 259 18.29 -3.08 -31.06
C LYS A 259 17.87 -3.36 -32.50
N TYR A 260 18.76 -3.03 -33.44
CA TYR A 260 18.69 -3.47 -34.84
C TYR A 260 19.78 -4.50 -35.13
N LYS A 261 19.69 -5.14 -36.30
CA LYS A 261 20.61 -6.17 -36.80
C LYS A 261 22.10 -5.91 -36.58
N ASP A 262 22.54 -4.66 -36.63
CA ASP A 262 23.95 -4.27 -36.44
C ASP A 262 24.35 -4.07 -34.95
N GLY A 263 23.48 -4.46 -34.01
CA GLY A 263 23.65 -4.18 -32.58
C GLY A 263 23.48 -2.70 -32.22
N THR A 264 23.09 -1.86 -33.19
CA THR A 264 22.88 -0.43 -32.98
C THR A 264 21.68 -0.22 -32.07
N LEU A 265 21.95 0.36 -30.90
CA LEU A 265 20.96 0.69 -29.90
C LEU A 265 20.27 2.00 -30.26
N VAL A 266 18.94 1.97 -30.19
CA VAL A 266 18.08 3.11 -30.50
C VAL A 266 17.12 3.33 -29.34
N ASN A 267 17.23 4.50 -28.70
CA ASN A 267 16.39 4.91 -27.58
C ASN A 267 15.85 6.36 -27.72
N ASP A 268 16.20 7.07 -28.80
CA ASP A 268 15.78 8.44 -29.08
C ASP A 268 14.51 8.51 -29.96
N ILE A 269 13.62 9.47 -29.64
CA ILE A 269 12.36 9.81 -30.33
C ILE A 269 12.53 9.85 -31.84
N SER A 270 13.61 10.49 -32.32
CA SER A 270 13.83 10.72 -33.76
C SER A 270 13.86 9.42 -34.57
N LYS A 271 14.49 8.38 -34.02
CA LYS A 271 14.66 7.08 -34.66
C LYS A 271 13.49 6.15 -34.40
N ILE A 272 12.88 6.18 -33.21
CA ILE A 272 11.67 5.39 -32.93
C ILE A 272 10.49 5.90 -33.76
N SER A 273 10.44 7.21 -34.04
CA SER A 273 9.47 7.77 -34.99
C SER A 273 9.56 7.14 -36.39
N LEU A 274 10.73 6.65 -36.82
CA LEU A 274 10.88 5.92 -38.08
C LEU A 274 10.25 4.52 -38.04
N VAL A 275 10.27 3.86 -36.87
CA VAL A 275 9.54 2.61 -36.63
C VAL A 275 8.05 2.86 -36.67
N LEU A 276 7.60 3.88 -35.94
CA LEU A 276 6.17 4.19 -35.81
C LEU A 276 5.54 4.54 -37.15
N LYS A 277 6.26 5.25 -38.04
CA LYS A 277 5.81 5.56 -39.41
C LYS A 277 5.47 4.33 -40.26
N LYS A 278 5.91 3.13 -39.87
CA LYS A 278 5.56 1.87 -40.55
C LYS A 278 4.16 1.36 -40.19
N TYR A 279 3.56 1.91 -39.12
CA TYR A 279 2.25 1.51 -38.63
C TYR A 279 1.19 2.59 -38.91
N GLN A 280 0.01 2.13 -39.28
CA GLN A 280 -1.16 2.98 -39.57
C GLN A 280 -1.76 3.55 -38.28
N THR A 281 -1.42 2.95 -37.14
CA THR A 281 -1.93 3.28 -35.81
C THR A 281 -0.97 4.15 -34.99
N ALA A 282 0.10 4.65 -35.62
CA ALA A 282 1.15 5.44 -34.96
C ALA A 282 0.62 6.64 -34.16
N ASN A 283 -0.49 7.24 -34.62
CA ASN A 283 -1.11 8.41 -34.01
C ASN A 283 -2.30 8.05 -33.11
N LYS A 284 -2.50 6.77 -32.78
CA LYS A 284 -3.61 6.32 -31.94
C LYS A 284 -3.23 6.32 -30.46
N LEU A 285 -4.16 6.82 -29.65
CA LEU A 285 -4.25 6.71 -28.21
C LEU A 285 -5.34 5.71 -27.87
N TYR A 286 -4.99 4.69 -27.10
CA TYR A 286 -5.90 3.69 -26.56
C TYR A 286 -6.14 4.00 -25.09
N ILE A 287 -7.41 3.97 -24.70
CA ILE A 287 -7.87 4.31 -23.36
C ILE A 287 -8.78 3.16 -22.91
N TYR A 288 -8.38 2.46 -21.86
CA TYR A 288 -9.20 1.43 -21.25
C TYR A 288 -9.61 1.87 -19.84
N LEU A 289 -10.89 2.24 -19.72
CA LEU A 289 -11.51 2.60 -18.46
C LEU A 289 -12.24 1.38 -17.91
N GLN A 290 -11.95 1.00 -16.67
CA GLN A 290 -12.56 -0.15 -16.02
C GLN A 290 -13.40 0.25 -14.81
N ASP A 291 -14.47 -0.49 -14.54
CA ASP A 291 -15.22 -0.55 -13.28
C ASP A 291 -15.21 -2.01 -12.81
N ASN A 292 -14.70 -2.29 -11.60
CA ASN A 292 -14.61 -3.65 -11.03
C ASN A 292 -13.97 -4.70 -11.97
N GLY A 293 -12.94 -4.30 -12.74
CA GLY A 293 -12.20 -5.18 -13.66
C GLY A 293 -12.92 -5.50 -14.98
N ARG A 294 -13.96 -4.75 -15.34
CA ARG A 294 -14.66 -4.76 -16.64
C ARG A 294 -14.64 -3.38 -17.27
N SER A 295 -14.93 -3.21 -18.56
CA SER A 295 -15.07 -1.86 -19.14
C SER A 295 -16.06 -0.98 -18.37
N TYR A 296 -15.84 0.33 -18.34
CA TYR A 296 -16.62 1.27 -17.52
C TYR A 296 -18.13 1.25 -17.80
N ASN A 297 -18.51 1.08 -19.08
CA ASN A 297 -19.90 0.96 -19.54
C ASN A 297 -20.41 -0.49 -19.57
N TYR A 298 -19.65 -1.45 -19.00
CA TYR A 298 -20.01 -2.85 -19.00
C TYR A 298 -21.24 -3.11 -18.13
N TYR A 299 -21.36 -2.53 -16.93
CA TYR A 299 -22.52 -2.78 -16.07
C TYR A 299 -23.75 -1.95 -16.46
N ASP A 300 -23.54 -0.84 -17.15
CA ASP A 300 -24.58 0.11 -17.51
C ASP A 300 -24.21 0.80 -18.82
N SER A 301 -24.93 0.44 -19.88
CA SER A 301 -24.72 0.98 -21.23
C SER A 301 -25.17 2.43 -21.38
N SER A 302 -25.90 2.98 -20.41
CA SER A 302 -26.26 4.41 -20.39
C SER A 302 -25.10 5.30 -19.94
N ARG A 303 -24.09 4.72 -19.27
CA ARG A 303 -22.87 5.43 -18.88
C ARG A 303 -22.10 5.85 -20.12
N LYS A 304 -21.84 7.14 -20.20
CA LYS A 304 -21.15 7.78 -21.31
C LYS A 304 -19.87 8.43 -20.83
N ILE A 305 -18.88 8.45 -21.71
CA ILE A 305 -17.61 9.11 -21.50
C ILE A 305 -17.60 10.30 -22.47
N TYR A 306 -17.74 11.50 -21.93
CA TYR A 306 -17.80 12.77 -22.68
C TYR A 306 -16.43 13.44 -22.69
N GLY A 307 -16.24 14.37 -23.61
CA GLY A 307 -14.95 15.04 -23.80
C GLY A 307 -13.98 14.16 -24.57
N PHE A 308 -13.36 14.76 -25.59
CA PHE A 308 -12.12 14.40 -26.31
C PHE A 308 -12.01 15.28 -27.58
N ASN A 309 -12.70 16.43 -27.63
CA ASN A 309 -12.65 17.38 -28.72
C ASN A 309 -12.34 18.76 -28.13
N ILE A 310 -11.42 19.48 -28.77
CA ILE A 310 -10.80 20.74 -28.31
C ILE A 310 -11.82 21.90 -28.23
N THR A 311 -13.08 21.70 -28.62
CA THR A 311 -14.07 22.77 -28.71
C THR A 311 -15.48 22.23 -28.49
N THR A 312 -16.09 22.67 -27.38
CA THR A 312 -17.54 22.84 -27.16
C THR A 312 -18.51 21.85 -27.83
N GLY A 313 -19.07 20.96 -27.01
CA GLY A 313 -20.21 20.11 -27.37
C GLY A 313 -19.87 18.66 -27.05
N GLY A 314 -20.51 18.09 -26.03
CA GLY A 314 -20.30 16.70 -25.62
C GLY A 314 -20.57 15.75 -26.78
N VAL A 315 -19.52 15.35 -27.49
CA VAL A 315 -19.59 14.28 -28.49
C VAL A 315 -19.56 12.97 -27.72
N ASN A 316 -20.61 12.17 -27.90
CA ASN A 316 -20.69 10.80 -27.43
C ASN A 316 -19.52 10.03 -28.06
N ASN A 317 -18.51 9.64 -27.29
CA ASN A 317 -17.42 8.84 -27.81
C ASN A 317 -17.91 7.40 -27.98
N GLU A 318 -18.60 7.13 -29.09
CA GLU A 318 -19.08 5.80 -29.40
C GLU A 318 -17.89 4.86 -29.54
N THR A 319 -17.69 3.97 -28.57
CA THR A 319 -16.69 2.89 -28.67
C THR A 319 -17.09 1.83 -29.71
N ASN A 320 -18.18 2.06 -30.45
CA ASN A 320 -18.89 1.05 -31.25
C ASN A 320 -19.24 -0.20 -30.40
N GLY A 321 -19.40 0.00 -29.08
CA GLY A 321 -19.66 -1.05 -28.10
C GLY A 321 -18.44 -1.89 -27.71
N TRP A 322 -17.21 -1.48 -28.02
CA TRP A 322 -15.99 -2.13 -27.57
C TRP A 322 -15.49 -1.57 -26.22
N PRO A 323 -14.72 -2.35 -25.42
CA PRO A 323 -14.14 -1.92 -24.14
C PRO A 323 -13.13 -0.78 -24.22
N ILE A 324 -12.38 -0.71 -25.33
CA ILE A 324 -11.26 0.20 -25.50
C ILE A 324 -11.71 1.42 -26.33
N LEU A 325 -11.55 2.60 -25.75
CA LEU A 325 -11.69 3.88 -26.44
C LEU A 325 -10.44 4.14 -27.28
N ILE A 326 -10.63 4.53 -28.53
CA ILE A 326 -9.53 4.84 -29.46
C ILE A 326 -9.68 6.29 -29.91
N LYS A 327 -8.60 7.05 -29.81
CA LYS A 327 -8.49 8.42 -30.34
C LYS A 327 -7.31 8.50 -31.29
N GLU A 328 -7.47 9.22 -32.38
CA GLU A 328 -6.44 9.38 -33.40
C GLU A 328 -6.07 10.86 -33.51
N SER A 329 -4.78 11.17 -33.44
CA SER A 329 -4.29 12.52 -33.67
C SER A 329 -4.21 12.83 -35.16
N THR A 330 -4.66 14.02 -35.55
CA THR A 330 -4.50 14.57 -36.90
C THR A 330 -3.29 15.49 -37.04
N SER A 331 -2.52 15.77 -35.98
CA SER A 331 -1.33 16.63 -36.01
C SER A 331 -0.17 16.13 -35.14
N ASP A 332 1.05 16.60 -35.42
CA ASP A 332 2.28 16.32 -34.65
C ASP A 332 2.44 17.19 -33.38
N ILE A 333 1.34 17.80 -32.88
CA ILE A 333 1.34 18.73 -31.75
C ILE A 333 0.76 18.04 -30.51
N ASP A 334 1.28 18.36 -29.32
CA ASP A 334 0.80 17.92 -28.00
C ASP A 334 -0.75 17.84 -27.94
N LEU A 335 -1.31 16.63 -27.84
CA LEU A 335 -2.76 16.48 -27.70
C LEU A 335 -3.19 16.84 -26.29
N LEU A 336 -4.10 17.81 -26.20
CA LEU A 336 -4.92 18.03 -25.02
C LEU A 336 -6.06 17.00 -24.99
N VAL A 337 -5.98 16.05 -24.07
CA VAL A 337 -7.00 15.05 -23.76
C VAL A 337 -7.85 15.58 -22.59
N GLU A 338 -8.98 16.20 -22.91
CA GLU A 338 -10.03 16.55 -21.95
C GLU A 338 -11.06 15.43 -21.87
N TYR A 339 -11.36 14.92 -20.67
CA TYR A 339 -12.35 13.86 -20.46
C TYR A 339 -13.30 14.18 -19.29
N HIS A 340 -14.53 13.68 -19.44
CA HIS A 340 -15.64 13.77 -18.51
C HIS A 340 -16.31 12.40 -18.45
N ILE A 341 -16.69 11.97 -17.26
CA ILE A 341 -17.40 10.71 -17.06
C ILE A 341 -18.79 11.06 -16.51
N ASP A 342 -19.86 10.63 -17.18
CA ASP A 342 -21.20 10.82 -16.63
C ASP A 342 -21.35 9.93 -15.40
N TYR A 343 -21.53 10.58 -14.25
CA TYR A 343 -22.03 9.94 -13.06
C TYR A 343 -23.52 10.24 -12.92
N ASN A 344 -24.33 9.70 -13.82
CA ASN A 344 -25.79 9.71 -13.63
C ASN A 344 -26.17 8.44 -12.86
N ALA A 345 -26.35 8.57 -11.54
CA ALA A 345 -27.10 7.60 -10.75
C ALA A 345 -28.57 7.72 -11.16
N GLY A 346 -28.94 7.15 -12.30
CA GLY A 346 -30.32 7.14 -12.75
C GLY A 346 -31.20 6.56 -11.65
N THR A 347 -32.25 7.29 -11.27
CA THR A 347 -33.24 6.94 -10.24
C THR A 347 -33.99 5.62 -10.49
N GLY A 348 -33.65 4.89 -11.56
CA GLY A 348 -34.21 3.58 -11.94
C GLY A 348 -33.24 2.39 -11.86
N SER A 349 -31.95 2.58 -11.53
CA SER A 349 -30.98 1.48 -11.35
C SER A 349 -31.23 0.78 -9.99
N LYS A 350 -32.27 -0.05 -9.91
CA LYS A 350 -32.67 -0.72 -8.66
C LYS A 350 -31.75 -1.85 -8.18
N ASN A 351 -30.69 -2.23 -8.92
CA ASN A 351 -29.95 -3.48 -8.64
C ASN A 351 -28.42 -3.36 -8.57
N ILE A 352 -27.85 -2.15 -8.66
CA ILE A 352 -26.43 -1.94 -8.38
C ILE A 352 -26.35 -1.07 -7.13
N ASN A 353 -25.81 -1.63 -6.05
CA ASN A 353 -25.56 -0.86 -4.83
C ASN A 353 -24.55 0.24 -5.20
N ASP A 354 -24.99 1.50 -5.27
CA ASP A 354 -24.19 2.67 -5.72
C ASP A 354 -23.01 3.03 -4.79
N LYS A 355 -22.62 2.14 -3.88
CA LYS A 355 -21.64 2.39 -2.81
C LYS A 355 -20.27 1.76 -3.05
N GLU A 356 -20.09 0.98 -4.13
CA GLU A 356 -19.01 -0.02 -4.27
C GLU A 356 -18.40 0.00 -5.71
N LYS A 357 -17.89 1.14 -6.18
CA LYS A 357 -17.35 1.26 -7.55
C LYS A 357 -15.90 1.76 -7.55
N GLN A 358 -15.04 1.05 -8.29
CA GLN A 358 -13.62 1.33 -8.43
C GLN A 358 -13.31 1.60 -9.90
N ILE A 359 -12.81 2.80 -10.23
CA ILE A 359 -12.51 3.17 -11.61
C ILE A 359 -11.01 3.18 -11.85
N SER A 360 -10.52 2.29 -12.70
CA SER A 360 -9.15 2.33 -13.21
C SER A 360 -9.13 2.85 -14.65
N LEU A 361 -8.06 3.56 -15.00
CA LEU A 361 -7.80 4.08 -16.34
C LEU A 361 -6.41 3.62 -16.79
N GLU A 362 -6.37 2.91 -17.90
CA GLU A 362 -5.15 2.53 -18.61
C GLU A 362 -5.02 3.36 -19.89
N LEU A 363 -3.90 4.07 -20.04
CA LEU A 363 -3.56 4.86 -21.22
C LEU A 363 -2.37 4.25 -21.94
N ILE A 364 -2.48 4.13 -23.26
CA ILE A 364 -1.48 3.50 -24.12
C ILE A 364 -1.38 4.27 -25.43
N SER A 365 -0.17 4.69 -25.83
CA SER A 365 0.05 5.40 -27.10
C SER A 365 1.33 4.98 -27.83
N GLY A 366 1.31 5.12 -29.17
CA GLY A 366 2.47 5.01 -30.03
C GLY A 366 3.39 6.25 -30.09
N LYS A 367 2.92 7.48 -29.85
CA LYS A 367 3.71 8.74 -29.95
C LYS A 367 3.77 9.49 -28.61
N GLY A 368 4.83 10.27 -28.36
CA GLY A 368 5.08 10.99 -27.10
C GLY A 368 4.30 12.31 -26.92
N SER A 369 4.20 12.72 -25.65
CA SER A 369 3.55 13.92 -25.07
C SER A 369 2.03 14.07 -25.24
N TYR A 370 1.28 13.82 -24.16
CA TYR A 370 -0.15 14.12 -24.02
C TYR A 370 -0.38 15.06 -22.84
N LEU A 371 -1.25 16.06 -23.00
CA LEU A 371 -1.73 16.92 -21.92
C LEU A 371 -3.07 16.39 -21.42
N LEU A 372 -3.25 16.14 -20.13
CA LEU A 372 -4.53 15.72 -19.55
C LEU A 372 -5.17 16.88 -18.79
N LYS A 373 -6.42 17.21 -19.12
CA LYS A 373 -7.14 18.33 -18.47
C LYS A 373 -8.58 17.93 -18.11
N ARG A 374 -9.06 18.42 -16.97
CA ARG A 374 -10.48 18.40 -16.56
C ARG A 374 -10.91 19.86 -16.49
N THR A 375 -12.09 20.22 -17.01
CA THR A 375 -12.51 21.63 -17.19
C THR A 375 -13.70 22.04 -16.30
N GLY A 376 -13.62 23.30 -15.80
CA GLY A 376 -14.42 24.03 -14.80
C GLY A 376 -13.76 25.37 -14.38
N ASP A 377 -13.89 26.40 -15.24
CA ASP A 377 -13.52 27.83 -15.21
C ASP A 377 -12.23 28.39 -14.52
N LYS A 378 -11.34 28.87 -15.42
CA LYS A 378 -10.30 29.94 -15.42
C LYS A 378 -8.82 29.55 -15.18
N ASP A 379 -7.99 29.99 -16.14
CA ASP A 379 -6.62 29.55 -16.45
C ASP A 379 -5.47 30.22 -15.67
N ILE A 380 -4.38 29.48 -15.41
CA ILE A 380 -3.02 30.00 -15.18
C ILE A 380 -1.94 29.07 -15.79
N LEU A 381 -0.91 29.67 -16.40
CA LEU A 381 0.27 29.03 -17.05
C LEU A 381 1.41 28.73 -16.06
N PHE A 382 2.05 27.54 -16.11
CA PHE A 382 3.43 27.30 -15.63
C PHE A 382 4.19 26.19 -16.39
N ASP A 383 5.53 26.28 -16.31
CA ASP A 383 6.58 25.66 -17.12
C ASP A 383 7.25 24.44 -16.43
N LYS A 384 7.67 23.45 -17.23
CA LYS A 384 8.51 22.24 -16.93
C LYS A 384 8.00 21.09 -15.98
N GLY A 385 7.58 19.96 -16.59
CA GLY A 385 7.62 18.53 -16.12
C GLY A 385 6.67 18.11 -14.97
N ARG A 386 6.17 16.86 -14.73
CA ARG A 386 6.16 15.48 -15.28
C ARG A 386 4.91 14.75 -14.69
N TYR A 387 4.53 13.56 -15.18
CA TYR A 387 3.28 12.79 -14.91
C TYR A 387 2.77 12.69 -13.45
N ALA A 388 1.44 12.56 -13.31
CA ALA A 388 0.69 12.57 -12.05
C ALA A 388 -0.22 11.34 -11.83
N PHE A 389 -0.51 11.08 -10.55
CA PHE A 389 -1.63 10.26 -10.08
C PHE A 389 -2.66 11.19 -9.41
N TYR A 390 -3.96 10.90 -9.56
CA TYR A 390 -5.05 11.69 -8.98
C TYR A 390 -6.00 10.83 -8.16
N GLU A 391 -6.33 11.29 -6.95
CA GLU A 391 -7.50 10.90 -6.20
C GLU A 391 -8.53 12.05 -6.34
N LEU A 392 -9.72 11.77 -6.87
CA LEU A 392 -10.70 12.82 -7.20
C LEU A 392 -12.07 12.46 -6.63
N ASN A 393 -12.52 13.25 -5.65
CA ASN A 393 -13.84 13.14 -5.05
C ASN A 393 -14.88 13.88 -5.90
N VAL A 394 -15.95 13.18 -6.27
CA VAL A 394 -17.17 13.79 -6.83
C VAL A 394 -18.28 13.64 -5.80
N LYS A 395 -18.76 14.76 -5.23
CA LYS A 395 -20.01 14.81 -4.47
C LYS A 395 -21.15 15.17 -5.41
N ASP A 396 -22.24 14.43 -5.28
CA ASP A 396 -23.52 14.72 -5.90
C ASP A 396 -24.02 16.10 -5.44
N THR A 397 -24.38 16.97 -6.37
CA THR A 397 -25.22 18.14 -6.09
C THR A 397 -26.58 17.85 -6.66
N SER A 398 -27.50 17.36 -5.82
CA SER A 398 -28.92 17.41 -6.13
C SER A 398 -29.36 18.88 -6.19
N VAL A 399 -29.37 19.46 -7.38
CA VAL A 399 -30.13 20.69 -7.63
C VAL A 399 -31.59 20.28 -7.84
N ILE A 400 -32.44 20.58 -6.87
CA ILE A 400 -33.89 20.61 -7.11
C ILE A 400 -34.15 21.87 -7.93
N THR A 401 -34.26 21.73 -9.25
CA THR A 401 -34.81 22.79 -10.08
C THR A 401 -36.32 22.79 -9.87
N VAL A 402 -36.84 23.72 -9.06
CA VAL A 402 -38.29 24.00 -9.03
C VAL A 402 -38.59 24.86 -10.25
N GLU A 403 -38.96 24.22 -11.36
CA GLU A 403 -39.60 24.92 -12.46
C GLU A 403 -41.03 25.33 -12.03
N SER A 404 -41.17 26.59 -11.62
CA SER A 404 -42.44 27.27 -11.34
C SER A 404 -43.41 26.55 -10.40
N GLY A 405 -43.28 26.80 -9.10
CA GLY A 405 -44.28 26.44 -8.09
C GLY A 405 -44.16 27.32 -6.86
N THR A 406 -45.30 27.74 -6.30
CA THR A 406 -45.43 28.63 -5.14
C THR A 406 -44.60 28.15 -3.94
N LEU A 407 -43.81 29.03 -3.33
CA LEU A 407 -43.04 28.71 -2.13
C LEU A 407 -43.97 28.35 -0.95
N PRO A 408 -43.58 27.43 -0.05
CA PRO A 408 -44.30 27.14 1.18
C PRO A 408 -44.47 28.40 2.05
N SER A 409 -45.59 28.47 2.78
CA SER A 409 -45.89 29.55 3.73
C SER A 409 -44.71 29.83 4.66
N GLY A 410 -44.18 31.06 4.61
CA GLY A 410 -43.12 31.55 5.51
C GLY A 410 -41.84 32.08 4.84
N MET A 411 -41.66 31.93 3.52
CA MET A 411 -40.50 32.50 2.82
C MET A 411 -40.90 33.68 1.91
N GLN A 412 -40.31 34.85 2.14
CA GLN A 412 -40.43 36.04 1.28
C GLN A 412 -39.10 36.36 0.61
N LEU A 413 -39.14 36.57 -0.71
CA LEU A 413 -38.03 37.07 -1.51
C LEU A 413 -38.02 38.61 -1.39
N PHE A 414 -37.05 39.19 -0.69
CA PHE A 414 -36.87 40.64 -0.69
C PHE A 414 -36.03 41.05 -1.90
N THR A 415 -36.67 41.65 -2.90
CA THR A 415 -35.98 42.23 -4.06
C THR A 415 -35.92 43.74 -3.93
N THR A 416 -34.72 44.30 -3.78
CA THR A 416 -34.44 45.72 -4.03
C THR A 416 -33.27 45.85 -5.01
N GLY A 417 -33.56 45.74 -6.31
CA GLY A 417 -32.64 46.09 -7.40
C GLY A 417 -32.30 44.94 -8.37
N PRO A 418 -31.85 45.26 -9.60
CA PRO A 418 -31.80 44.30 -10.71
C PRO A 418 -30.66 43.27 -10.67
N TYR A 419 -29.74 43.33 -9.71
CA TYR A 419 -28.71 42.29 -9.55
C TYR A 419 -28.34 42.09 -8.07
N LYS A 420 -28.47 40.85 -7.61
CA LYS A 420 -28.13 40.24 -6.28
C LYS A 420 -29.32 40.06 -5.32
N GLY A 421 -29.82 38.83 -5.26
CA GLY A 421 -30.44 38.26 -4.06
C GLY A 421 -29.42 37.36 -3.36
N GLN A 422 -29.23 37.54 -2.05
CA GLN A 422 -28.34 36.73 -1.23
C GLN A 422 -29.16 35.67 -0.50
N ILE A 423 -28.78 34.39 -0.66
CA ILE A 423 -29.15 33.33 0.29
C ILE A 423 -27.94 33.19 1.22
N VAL A 424 -28.13 33.38 2.53
CA VAL A 424 -27.10 33.18 3.55
C VAL A 424 -27.28 31.79 4.15
N GLY A 425 -26.26 30.94 3.99
CA GLY A 425 -26.12 29.62 4.61
C GLY A 425 -24.64 29.21 4.59
N THR A 426 -24.19 28.60 5.67
CA THR A 426 -22.81 28.27 6.12
C THR A 426 -21.81 27.86 5.01
N PRO A 427 -20.56 28.38 4.99
CA PRO A 427 -19.55 27.95 4.03
C PRO A 427 -19.00 26.57 4.41
N SER A 428 -19.27 25.57 3.58
CA SER A 428 -18.62 24.25 3.64
C SER A 428 -17.19 24.39 3.09
N VAL A 429 -16.21 24.47 3.99
CA VAL A 429 -14.78 24.45 3.65
C VAL A 429 -14.39 23.04 3.23
N VAL A 430 -13.72 22.91 2.08
CA VAL A 430 -13.20 21.64 1.55
C VAL A 430 -11.72 21.53 1.94
N GLU A 431 -11.38 20.53 2.75
CA GLU A 431 -10.00 20.15 3.02
C GLU A 431 -9.64 18.89 2.21
N VAL A 432 -8.55 18.95 1.41
CA VAL A 432 -8.04 17.80 0.66
C VAL A 432 -6.60 17.50 1.10
N LYS A 433 -6.35 16.24 1.45
CA LYS A 433 -5.06 15.76 1.94
C LYS A 433 -4.10 15.41 0.81
N THR A 434 -2.92 16.02 0.90
CA THR A 434 -1.58 15.62 0.40
C THR A 434 -1.51 14.92 -0.95
N VAL A 435 -0.91 15.61 -1.94
CA VAL A 435 -0.52 15.01 -3.24
C VAL A 435 0.91 14.46 -3.13
N THR A 436 1.15 13.22 -3.54
CA THR A 436 2.49 12.62 -3.64
C THR A 436 2.77 12.24 -5.10
N TYR A 437 3.90 12.67 -5.65
CA TYR A 437 4.29 12.38 -7.04
C TYR A 437 5.34 11.26 -7.11
N ILE A 438 5.40 10.53 -8.22
CA ILE A 438 6.46 9.54 -8.53
C ILE A 438 7.08 9.96 -9.86
N ILE A 439 8.29 10.51 -9.84
CA ILE A 439 8.97 11.03 -11.03
C ILE A 439 9.98 9.99 -11.50
N THR A 440 9.86 9.49 -12.73
CA THR A 440 11.00 8.77 -13.37
C THR A 440 11.88 9.81 -14.06
N GLU A 441 13.13 9.94 -13.60
CA GLU A 441 14.11 10.84 -14.19
C GLU A 441 14.71 10.25 -15.47
N THR A 442 15.38 11.09 -16.26
CA THR A 442 16.05 10.70 -17.52
C THR A 442 17.16 9.66 -17.33
N ASP A 443 17.61 9.43 -16.10
CA ASP A 443 18.55 8.35 -15.73
C ASP A 443 17.83 7.08 -15.21
N GLY A 444 16.49 7.11 -15.15
CA GLY A 444 15.61 6.06 -14.64
C GLY A 444 15.60 5.88 -13.13
N LYS A 445 16.15 6.83 -12.36
CA LYS A 445 15.87 6.92 -10.93
C LYS A 445 14.46 7.46 -10.71
N VAL A 446 13.87 7.07 -9.59
CA VAL A 446 12.53 7.51 -9.24
C VAL A 446 12.57 8.35 -7.96
N ARG A 447 11.95 9.54 -7.97
CA ARG A 447 11.91 10.48 -6.83
C ARG A 447 10.47 10.73 -6.37
N LYS A 448 10.25 10.86 -5.05
CA LYS A 448 8.94 11.12 -4.42
C LYS A 448 8.95 12.50 -3.74
N GLU A 449 8.00 13.38 -4.06
CA GLU A 449 7.85 14.71 -3.42
C GLU A 449 6.38 14.95 -3.02
N LYS A 450 6.14 15.77 -1.98
CA LYS A 450 4.82 16.13 -1.43
C LYS A 450 4.53 17.62 -1.60
N LEU A 451 3.34 17.98 -2.09
CA LEU A 451 2.86 19.38 -2.12
C LEU A 451 1.46 19.49 -1.47
N LYS A 452 1.25 20.56 -0.70
CA LYS A 452 -0.04 20.95 -0.09
C LYS A 452 -0.70 22.03 -0.97
N PHE A 453 -2.00 21.90 -1.26
CA PHE A 453 -2.77 22.92 -2.00
C PHE A 453 -3.99 23.37 -1.19
N TYR A 454 -4.41 24.62 -1.39
CA TYR A 454 -5.67 25.19 -0.89
C TYR A 454 -6.62 25.40 -2.08
N ILE A 455 -7.85 24.89 -2.06
CA ILE A 455 -8.80 25.05 -3.17
C ILE A 455 -10.09 25.69 -2.66
N ASN A 456 -10.33 26.94 -3.03
CA ASN A 456 -11.67 27.51 -3.16
C ASN A 456 -12.01 27.46 -4.65
N ALA A 457 -12.97 26.60 -5.05
CA ALA A 457 -13.58 26.51 -6.37
C ALA A 457 -12.66 26.82 -7.59
N LEU A 458 -11.80 25.87 -8.00
CA LEU A 458 -10.93 26.05 -9.19
C LEU A 458 -10.56 24.74 -9.90
N ASP A 459 -10.32 24.88 -11.21
CA ASP A 459 -9.86 23.90 -12.20
C ASP A 459 -8.47 23.29 -11.91
N VAL A 460 -8.29 22.00 -12.24
CA VAL A 460 -6.98 21.32 -12.24
C VAL A 460 -6.59 20.95 -13.67
N SER A 461 -5.58 21.63 -14.20
CA SER A 461 -4.93 21.30 -15.48
C SER A 461 -3.54 20.73 -15.20
N LEU A 462 -3.18 19.63 -15.86
CA LEU A 462 -1.88 18.99 -15.65
C LEU A 462 -1.12 18.88 -16.95
N LYS A 463 -0.02 19.64 -17.01
CA LYS A 463 0.90 19.62 -18.13
C LYS A 463 1.87 18.48 -17.95
N ILE A 464 1.62 17.39 -18.65
CA ILE A 464 2.54 16.28 -18.65
C ILE A 464 3.52 16.43 -19.78
N ASN A 465 4.69 16.99 -19.44
CA ASN A 465 5.79 17.07 -20.37
C ASN A 465 6.71 15.87 -20.12
N VAL A 466 6.75 14.98 -21.09
CA VAL A 466 7.36 13.67 -20.92
C VAL A 466 8.02 13.22 -22.20
N ASN A 467 9.23 12.72 -22.02
CA ASN A 467 10.05 12.35 -23.14
C ASN A 467 9.68 10.92 -23.60
N CYS A 468 9.11 10.05 -22.77
CA CYS A 468 8.75 8.67 -23.15
C CYS A 468 7.30 8.57 -23.68
N ALA A 469 6.95 7.51 -24.42
CA ALA A 469 5.53 7.18 -24.60
C ALA A 469 5.05 6.42 -23.36
N ASP A 470 3.99 6.90 -22.73
CA ASP A 470 3.62 6.47 -21.39
C ASP A 470 2.60 5.35 -21.37
N PHE A 471 2.85 4.40 -20.49
CA PHE A 471 1.82 3.63 -19.82
C PHE A 471 1.42 4.40 -18.56
N THR A 472 0.39 5.23 -18.65
CA THR A 472 -0.16 5.88 -17.46
C THR A 472 -1.33 5.05 -16.95
N LEU A 473 -1.13 4.36 -15.84
CA LEU A 473 -2.23 3.80 -15.05
C LEU A 473 -2.72 4.91 -14.11
N ILE A 474 -3.83 5.56 -14.44
CA ILE A 474 -4.49 6.52 -13.55
C ILE A 474 -5.55 5.73 -12.79
N ASN A 475 -5.46 5.69 -11.47
CA ASN A 475 -6.45 5.02 -10.65
C ASN A 475 -7.26 6.07 -9.88
N CYS A 476 -8.56 6.15 -10.15
CA CYS A 476 -9.46 7.06 -9.43
C CYS A 476 -10.43 6.22 -8.61
N ASN A 477 -10.17 6.14 -7.31
CA ASN A 477 -11.12 5.56 -6.37
C ASN A 477 -12.21 6.58 -6.05
N MET A 478 -13.46 6.23 -6.35
CA MET A 478 -14.60 6.89 -5.72
C MET A 478 -14.79 6.26 -4.34
N ILE A 479 -15.06 7.09 -3.34
CA ILE A 479 -15.18 6.68 -1.94
C ILE A 479 -16.13 5.48 -1.81
N GLN A 480 -15.56 4.37 -1.34
CA GLN A 480 -16.33 3.22 -0.90
C GLN A 480 -16.95 3.57 0.45
N LYS A 481 -18.27 3.81 0.50
CA LYS A 481 -19.01 3.94 1.76
C LYS A 481 -19.38 2.55 2.26
N PHE A 482 -18.60 1.94 3.14
CA PHE A 482 -19.02 0.65 3.73
C PHE A 482 -18.66 0.47 5.21
N PRO A 483 -19.52 -0.22 5.98
CA PRO A 483 -19.11 -0.84 7.23
C PRO A 483 -18.07 -1.94 6.97
N LEU A 484 -17.24 -2.23 7.98
CA LEU A 484 -16.12 -3.20 8.01
C LEU A 484 -16.36 -4.61 7.41
N GLN A 485 -17.59 -4.98 7.06
CA GLN A 485 -17.99 -6.35 6.73
C GLN A 485 -17.78 -6.76 5.26
N ASN A 486 -17.82 -5.82 4.30
CA ASN A 486 -17.79 -6.17 2.86
C ASN A 486 -16.39 -6.14 2.21
N TYR A 487 -15.35 -5.79 3.00
CA TYR A 487 -13.98 -5.71 2.50
C TYR A 487 -13.47 -7.04 1.90
N TYR A 488 -13.90 -8.17 2.48
CA TYR A 488 -13.43 -9.50 2.09
C TYR A 488 -14.10 -10.07 0.83
N ASP A 489 -15.28 -9.55 0.44
CA ASP A 489 -16.17 -10.16 -0.57
C ASP A 489 -15.59 -10.19 -1.99
N ASN A 490 -14.52 -9.43 -2.22
CA ASN A 490 -13.84 -9.36 -3.51
C ASN A 490 -12.35 -9.68 -3.40
N LEU A 491 -11.85 -10.21 -2.28
CA LEU A 491 -10.40 -10.45 -2.16
C LEU A 491 -9.95 -11.68 -2.95
N TRP A 492 -10.67 -12.80 -2.80
CA TRP A 492 -10.25 -14.10 -3.31
C TRP A 492 -11.16 -14.60 -4.42
N THR A 493 -10.59 -14.84 -5.60
CA THR A 493 -11.30 -15.49 -6.73
C THR A 493 -11.57 -16.96 -6.40
N ALA A 494 -12.83 -17.37 -6.44
CA ALA A 494 -13.24 -18.70 -5.99
C ALA A 494 -13.21 -19.77 -7.11
N ASN A 495 -13.58 -19.43 -8.34
CA ASN A 495 -13.82 -20.39 -9.43
C ASN A 495 -12.56 -20.89 -10.17
N ILE A 496 -11.42 -21.03 -9.48
CA ILE A 496 -10.16 -21.47 -10.10
C ILE A 496 -10.09 -23.00 -10.08
N LYS A 497 -9.91 -23.61 -11.26
CA LYS A 497 -9.92 -25.07 -11.42
C LYS A 497 -8.71 -25.74 -10.77
N SER A 498 -8.95 -26.78 -9.97
CA SER A 498 -7.86 -27.57 -9.36
C SER A 498 -7.14 -28.45 -10.38
N SER A 499 -7.79 -28.88 -11.47
CA SER A 499 -7.21 -29.74 -12.49
C SER A 499 -6.48 -28.96 -13.60
N ILE A 500 -5.38 -28.30 -13.27
CA ILE A 500 -4.40 -27.91 -14.31
C ILE A 500 -3.58 -29.17 -14.64
N GLN A 501 -3.10 -29.32 -15.89
CA GLN A 501 -2.32 -30.47 -16.38
C GLN A 501 -0.92 -30.64 -15.72
N PHE A 502 -0.74 -30.23 -14.47
CA PHE A 502 0.46 -30.53 -13.72
C PHE A 502 0.37 -31.95 -13.17
N ASP A 503 1.44 -32.71 -13.40
CA ASP A 503 1.62 -34.12 -13.02
C ASP A 503 1.01 -34.45 -11.64
N PRO A 504 0.03 -35.37 -11.53
CA PRO A 504 -0.64 -35.74 -10.28
C PRO A 504 0.29 -36.40 -9.25
N SER A 505 1.55 -36.69 -9.59
CA SER A 505 2.58 -37.08 -8.61
C SER A 505 3.12 -35.91 -7.77
N ASN A 506 2.82 -34.65 -8.13
CA ASN A 506 3.26 -33.46 -7.40
C ASN A 506 2.49 -33.28 -6.07
N LYS A 507 3.20 -32.87 -5.00
CA LYS A 507 2.59 -32.67 -3.66
C LYS A 507 2.03 -31.26 -3.43
N MET A 508 2.54 -30.27 -4.16
CA MET A 508 2.11 -28.87 -4.10
C MET A 508 2.24 -28.22 -5.48
N TYR A 509 1.21 -27.50 -5.92
CA TYR A 509 1.26 -26.65 -7.10
C TYR A 509 0.40 -25.41 -6.89
N TRP A 510 0.63 -24.37 -7.66
CA TRP A 510 -0.15 -23.15 -7.56
C TRP A 510 -0.26 -22.44 -8.90
N THR A 511 -1.36 -21.70 -9.05
CA THR A 511 -1.62 -20.82 -10.19
C THR A 511 -1.80 -19.39 -9.72
N THR A 512 -1.44 -18.45 -10.58
CA THR A 512 -1.60 -17.02 -10.34
C THR A 512 -2.71 -16.45 -11.20
N PHE A 513 -3.61 -15.73 -10.56
CA PHE A 513 -4.61 -14.89 -11.18
C PHE A 513 -4.10 -13.44 -11.12
N ASP A 514 -3.48 -12.98 -12.20
CA ASP A 514 -2.82 -11.67 -12.32
C ASP A 514 -3.72 -10.65 -13.01
N LYS A 515 -5.00 -10.60 -12.61
CA LYS A 515 -5.80 -9.41 -12.85
C LYS A 515 -5.48 -8.41 -11.75
N ASN A 516 -4.72 -7.37 -12.08
CA ASN A 516 -4.45 -6.25 -11.18
C ASN A 516 -5.79 -5.68 -10.71
N ARG A 517 -6.08 -5.79 -9.42
CA ARG A 517 -7.30 -5.22 -8.84
C ARG A 517 -6.90 -4.25 -7.76
N ASN A 518 -7.29 -3.00 -7.90
CA ASN A 518 -7.12 -2.05 -6.82
C ASN A 518 -8.13 -2.40 -5.74
N VAL A 519 -7.69 -2.49 -4.49
CA VAL A 519 -8.55 -2.71 -3.35
C VAL A 519 -8.21 -1.65 -2.33
N ASN A 520 -9.24 -1.05 -1.75
CA ASN A 520 -9.06 -0.14 -0.64
C ASN A 520 -8.63 -0.95 0.59
N LEU A 521 -7.35 -0.87 0.92
CA LEU A 521 -6.77 -1.47 2.13
C LEU A 521 -6.50 -0.42 3.21
N ASN A 522 -7.15 0.75 3.16
CA ASN A 522 -6.89 1.82 4.11
C ASN A 522 -7.01 1.36 5.56
N ASP A 523 -7.96 0.46 5.84
CA ASP A 523 -8.14 -0.05 7.20
C ASP A 523 -7.04 -1.05 7.61
N ILE A 524 -6.40 -1.74 6.66
CA ILE A 524 -5.36 -2.73 6.95
C ILE A 524 -3.97 -2.09 6.98
N ILE A 525 -3.63 -1.29 5.97
CA ILE A 525 -2.28 -0.73 5.79
C ILE A 525 -2.26 0.80 5.66
N GLY A 526 -3.40 1.47 5.81
CA GLY A 526 -3.50 2.94 5.71
C GLY A 526 -3.60 3.48 4.29
N GLU A 527 -3.58 2.61 3.27
CA GLU A 527 -3.53 2.99 1.86
C GLU A 527 -4.26 1.99 0.94
N ASN A 528 -4.49 2.38 -0.32
CA ASN A 528 -5.00 1.47 -1.34
C ASN A 528 -3.88 0.54 -1.84
N ALA A 529 -4.25 -0.65 -2.30
CA ALA A 529 -3.30 -1.59 -2.88
C ALA A 529 -3.83 -2.29 -4.13
N ILE A 530 -2.94 -2.49 -5.10
CA ILE A 530 -3.14 -3.43 -6.20
C ILE A 530 -2.86 -4.83 -5.66
N LEU A 531 -3.87 -5.68 -5.70
CA LEU A 531 -3.76 -7.08 -5.32
C LEU A 531 -3.47 -7.98 -6.53
N GLN A 532 -2.70 -9.02 -6.27
CA GLN A 532 -2.52 -10.18 -7.13
C GLN A 532 -3.02 -11.42 -6.38
N ASN A 533 -3.73 -12.32 -7.07
CA ASN A 533 -4.25 -13.52 -6.44
C ASN A 533 -3.41 -14.75 -6.81
N LYS A 534 -3.22 -15.65 -5.84
CA LYS A 534 -2.57 -16.94 -5.99
C LYS A 534 -3.40 -18.01 -5.32
N VAL A 535 -3.55 -19.16 -5.96
CA VAL A 535 -4.24 -20.32 -5.37
C VAL A 535 -3.28 -21.48 -5.34
N VAL A 536 -3.05 -22.00 -4.13
CA VAL A 536 -2.19 -23.15 -3.86
C VAL A 536 -3.06 -24.37 -3.64
N PHE A 537 -2.70 -25.45 -4.31
CA PHE A 537 -3.28 -26.78 -4.17
C PHE A 537 -2.24 -27.71 -3.56
N ASP A 538 -2.59 -28.34 -2.44
CA ASP A 538 -1.71 -29.29 -1.77
C ASP A 538 -2.47 -30.45 -1.13
N LYS A 539 -1.71 -31.39 -0.56
CA LYS A 539 -2.24 -32.50 0.23
C LYS A 539 -1.82 -32.33 1.68
N GLY A 540 -2.72 -31.77 2.50
CA GLY A 540 -2.52 -31.61 3.93
C GLY A 540 -2.57 -32.94 4.68
N TYR A 541 -1.86 -33.02 5.81
CA TYR A 541 -1.75 -34.22 6.64
C TYR A 541 -2.11 -33.91 8.10
N ASN A 542 -3.05 -34.67 8.65
CA ASN A 542 -3.44 -34.57 10.05
C ASN A 542 -2.66 -35.60 10.86
N LYS A 543 -1.66 -35.12 11.60
CA LYS A 543 -0.76 -35.95 12.43
C LYS A 543 -1.46 -36.76 13.53
N VAL A 544 -2.63 -36.31 13.98
CA VAL A 544 -3.39 -36.97 15.07
C VAL A 544 -4.17 -38.17 14.52
N SER A 545 -4.85 -37.98 13.38
CA SER A 545 -5.65 -39.05 12.76
C SER A 545 -4.85 -39.95 11.82
N GLY A 546 -3.67 -39.52 11.36
CA GLY A 546 -2.88 -40.23 10.36
C GLY A 546 -3.47 -40.15 8.94
N THR A 547 -4.40 -39.24 8.69
CA THR A 547 -5.11 -39.11 7.40
C THR A 547 -4.68 -37.87 6.62
N SER A 548 -4.99 -37.83 5.33
CA SER A 548 -4.66 -36.73 4.43
C SER A 548 -5.89 -36.20 3.69
N LYS A 549 -5.95 -34.88 3.45
CA LYS A 549 -6.99 -34.24 2.64
C LYS A 549 -6.36 -33.32 1.59
N LYS A 550 -7.02 -33.19 0.45
CA LYS A 550 -6.68 -32.14 -0.54
C LYS A 550 -7.16 -30.80 -0.03
N ARG A 551 -6.35 -29.76 -0.22
CA ARG A 551 -6.67 -28.40 0.28
C ARG A 551 -6.45 -27.35 -0.80
N ARG A 552 -7.16 -26.24 -0.65
CA ARG A 552 -7.01 -25.01 -1.42
C ARG A 552 -6.68 -23.86 -0.48
N LEU A 553 -5.60 -23.17 -0.78
CA LEU A 553 -5.21 -21.94 -0.06
C LEU A 553 -5.19 -20.79 -1.05
N PHE A 554 -6.17 -19.89 -0.91
CA PHE A 554 -6.28 -18.66 -1.68
C PHE A 554 -5.48 -17.57 -0.99
N ILE A 555 -4.69 -16.82 -1.75
CA ILE A 555 -3.78 -15.81 -1.25
C ILE A 555 -3.98 -14.56 -2.09
N ALA A 556 -4.45 -13.49 -1.46
CA ALA A 556 -4.44 -12.16 -2.01
C ALA A 556 -3.17 -11.47 -1.53
N THR A 557 -2.32 -11.08 -2.47
CA THR A 557 -0.99 -10.51 -2.21
C THR A 557 -0.96 -9.05 -2.64
N ILE A 558 -0.39 -8.18 -1.80
CA ILE A 558 -0.13 -6.78 -2.16
C ILE A 558 0.97 -6.75 -3.22
N LYS A 559 0.59 -6.51 -4.46
CA LYS A 559 1.54 -6.30 -5.56
C LYS A 559 2.16 -4.91 -5.47
N ARG A 560 1.31 -3.90 -5.25
CA ARG A 560 1.72 -2.49 -5.08
C ARG A 560 0.76 -1.77 -4.13
N ASN A 561 1.23 -0.80 -3.36
CA ASN A 561 0.39 0.17 -2.66
C ASN A 561 0.58 1.59 -3.21
N THR A 562 -0.36 2.48 -2.88
CA THR A 562 -0.34 3.88 -3.31
C THR A 562 0.66 4.74 -2.52
N GLY A 563 1.46 4.13 -1.66
CA GLY A 563 2.23 4.81 -0.64
C GLY A 563 3.54 5.39 -1.05
N SER A 564 3.82 6.56 -0.48
CA SER A 564 5.16 7.12 -0.50
C SER A 564 6.07 6.49 0.55
N ASN A 565 5.50 5.82 1.56
CA ASN A 565 6.21 5.32 2.73
C ASN A 565 7.05 4.07 2.38
N GLN A 566 8.35 4.14 2.64
CA GLN A 566 9.28 3.02 2.45
C GLN A 566 8.89 1.78 3.28
N GLU A 567 8.28 1.97 4.45
CA GLU A 567 7.77 0.85 5.26
C GLU A 567 6.63 0.09 4.57
N LEU A 568 5.80 0.80 3.78
CA LEU A 568 4.71 0.21 3.01
C LEU A 568 5.23 -0.39 1.70
N GLU A 569 6.25 0.20 1.07
CA GLU A 569 6.90 -0.43 -0.09
C GLU A 569 7.43 -1.84 0.22
N ASN A 570 7.88 -2.07 1.46
CA ASN A 570 8.33 -3.39 1.91
C ASN A 570 7.22 -4.45 1.97
N LEU A 571 5.95 -4.06 1.82
CA LEU A 571 4.81 -4.97 1.71
C LEU A 571 4.54 -5.43 0.27
N ASN A 572 5.16 -4.79 -0.72
CA ASN A 572 4.96 -5.11 -2.12
C ASN A 572 5.65 -6.43 -2.50
N VAL A 573 4.93 -7.29 -3.20
CA VAL A 573 5.45 -8.56 -3.71
C VAL A 573 5.42 -8.51 -5.24
N ASP A 574 6.58 -8.20 -5.82
CA ASP A 574 6.70 -7.93 -7.26
C ASP A 574 6.67 -9.19 -8.14
N LYS A 575 6.77 -10.39 -7.55
CA LYS A 575 6.85 -11.66 -8.29
C LYS A 575 5.88 -12.68 -7.73
N VAL A 576 4.73 -12.87 -8.35
CA VAL A 576 3.92 -14.07 -8.12
C VAL A 576 3.78 -14.78 -9.46
N THR A 577 4.34 -15.98 -9.57
CA THR A 577 4.30 -16.80 -10.79
C THR A 577 3.69 -18.16 -10.48
N SER A 578 3.05 -18.80 -11.46
CA SER A 578 2.54 -20.16 -11.33
C SER A 578 3.70 -21.17 -11.35
N ALA A 579 3.65 -22.18 -10.50
CA ALA A 579 4.68 -23.22 -10.44
C ALA A 579 4.20 -24.47 -9.68
N TYR A 580 5.05 -25.49 -9.63
CA TYR A 580 4.82 -26.72 -8.90
C TYR A 580 6.10 -27.20 -8.22
N VAL A 581 5.94 -28.01 -7.17
CA VAL A 581 7.05 -28.62 -6.43
C VAL A 581 6.78 -30.10 -6.21
N LYS A 582 7.77 -30.92 -6.61
CA LYS A 582 7.85 -32.34 -6.27
C LYS A 582 8.38 -32.46 -4.85
N ASP A 583 7.70 -33.25 -4.02
CA ASP A 583 8.17 -33.60 -2.67
C ASP A 583 8.43 -32.44 -1.69
N VAL A 584 7.37 -31.75 -1.26
CA VAL A 584 7.45 -30.86 -0.08
C VAL A 584 7.65 -31.71 1.18
N LYS A 585 8.86 -31.73 1.74
CA LYS A 585 9.23 -32.53 2.92
C LYS A 585 9.57 -31.68 4.15
N ASP A 586 9.92 -30.42 3.95
CA ASP A 586 10.29 -29.51 5.03
C ASP A 586 9.54 -28.18 4.95
N LYS A 587 9.55 -27.50 6.09
CA LYS A 587 8.83 -26.26 6.36
C LYS A 587 9.34 -25.10 5.51
N ASP A 588 10.65 -25.02 5.26
CA ASP A 588 11.29 -23.88 4.60
C ASP A 588 11.00 -23.92 3.09
N VAL A 589 10.99 -25.12 2.50
CA VAL A 589 10.50 -25.34 1.12
C VAL A 589 9.02 -24.98 1.01
N TYR A 590 8.18 -25.36 1.97
CA TYR A 590 6.76 -24.98 1.94
C TYR A 590 6.56 -23.46 1.96
N PHE A 591 7.22 -22.74 2.88
CA PHE A 591 7.03 -21.29 3.02
C PHE A 591 7.71 -20.46 1.93
N SER A 592 8.89 -20.85 1.46
CA SER A 592 9.52 -20.20 0.29
C SER A 592 8.63 -20.29 -0.94
N ASN A 593 7.94 -21.41 -1.18
CA ASN A 593 7.02 -21.52 -2.29
C ASN A 593 5.68 -20.84 -2.02
N LEU A 594 5.29 -20.63 -0.77
CA LEU A 594 4.05 -19.93 -0.42
C LEU A 594 4.19 -18.40 -0.55
N PHE A 595 5.26 -17.84 0.00
CA PHE A 595 5.47 -16.40 0.20
C PHE A 595 6.71 -15.83 -0.51
N ASN A 596 7.44 -16.64 -1.31
CA ASN A 596 8.75 -16.30 -1.88
C ASN A 596 9.80 -15.88 -0.83
N GLU A 597 9.59 -16.27 0.42
CA GLU A 597 10.44 -15.95 1.57
C GLU A 597 10.39 -17.10 2.57
N THR A 598 11.54 -17.43 3.17
CA THR A 598 11.65 -18.49 4.19
C THR A 598 11.29 -18.03 5.60
N ASP A 599 11.30 -16.71 5.84
CA ASP A 599 11.10 -16.12 7.17
C ASP A 599 9.65 -16.17 7.64
N PHE A 600 8.71 -16.57 6.77
CA PHE A 600 7.33 -16.76 7.16
C PHE A 600 7.11 -18.08 7.92
N SER A 601 6.19 -18.04 8.87
CA SER A 601 5.73 -19.20 9.62
C SER A 601 4.23 -19.08 9.85
N ILE A 602 3.53 -20.20 9.70
CA ILE A 602 2.17 -20.35 10.21
C ILE A 602 2.28 -20.84 11.65
N TYR A 603 1.59 -20.16 12.55
CA TYR A 603 1.48 -20.57 13.94
C TYR A 603 0.09 -21.12 14.23
N ARG A 604 0.00 -22.13 15.10
CA ARG A 604 -1.22 -22.85 15.42
C ARG A 604 -1.53 -22.82 16.91
N GLY A 605 -2.79 -22.51 17.24
CA GLY A 605 -3.35 -22.59 18.58
C GLY A 605 -4.56 -23.53 18.65
N GLU A 606 -5.21 -23.54 19.80
CA GLU A 606 -6.48 -24.23 20.03
C GLU A 606 -7.40 -23.27 20.80
N LEU A 607 -8.66 -23.19 20.38
CA LEU A 607 -9.70 -22.41 21.02
C LEU A 607 -10.95 -23.26 21.20
N SER A 608 -11.60 -23.13 22.35
CA SER A 608 -12.90 -23.75 22.62
C SER A 608 -14.01 -22.72 22.42
N THR A 609 -14.95 -22.99 21.51
CA THR A 609 -16.10 -22.11 21.21
C THR A 609 -17.36 -22.96 21.07
N GLY A 610 -18.44 -22.66 21.82
CA GLY A 610 -19.70 -23.40 21.71
C GLY A 610 -19.57 -24.92 21.92
N GLY A 611 -18.66 -25.36 22.81
CA GLY A 611 -18.40 -26.78 23.09
C GLY A 611 -17.47 -27.51 22.11
N ASN A 612 -17.01 -26.85 21.03
CA ASN A 612 -16.08 -27.42 20.06
C ASN A 612 -14.68 -26.82 20.20
N THR A 613 -13.64 -27.64 20.03
CA THR A 613 -12.25 -27.17 19.92
C THR A 613 -11.87 -26.99 18.46
N ILE A 614 -11.38 -25.80 18.11
CA ILE A 614 -10.93 -25.43 16.77
C ILE A 614 -9.43 -25.13 16.84
N LYS A 615 -8.67 -25.66 15.88
CA LYS A 615 -7.27 -25.27 15.69
C LYS A 615 -7.22 -23.94 14.98
N THR A 616 -6.59 -22.95 15.60
CA THR A 616 -6.46 -21.61 15.03
C THR A 616 -5.17 -21.46 14.25
N LEU A 617 -5.15 -20.61 13.22
CA LEU A 617 -3.95 -20.31 12.44
C LEU A 617 -3.68 -18.79 12.43
N GLY A 618 -2.41 -18.42 12.38
CA GLY A 618 -1.96 -17.05 12.15
C GLY A 618 -0.64 -17.03 11.40
N ILE A 619 -0.40 -15.98 10.61
CA ILE A 619 0.84 -15.81 9.86
C ILE A 619 1.79 -14.87 10.60
N PHE A 620 3.08 -15.18 10.53
CA PHE A 620 4.12 -14.42 11.18
C PHE A 620 5.36 -14.40 10.30
N ASN A 621 6.00 -13.23 10.15
CA ASN A 621 7.29 -13.11 9.50
C ASN A 621 8.35 -12.85 10.57
N GLU A 622 9.32 -13.75 10.67
CA GLU A 622 10.30 -13.81 11.75
C GLU A 622 11.33 -12.67 11.73
N SER A 623 11.50 -12.01 10.58
CA SER A 623 12.42 -10.88 10.38
C SER A 623 11.73 -9.52 10.37
N SER A 624 10.47 -9.44 9.90
CA SER A 624 9.70 -8.19 9.85
C SER A 624 8.21 -8.43 10.08
N LEU A 625 7.72 -8.07 11.27
CA LEU A 625 6.34 -8.33 11.68
C LEU A 625 5.29 -7.65 10.80
N SER A 626 5.62 -6.51 10.19
CA SER A 626 4.72 -5.80 9.28
C SER A 626 4.53 -6.54 7.95
N LYS A 627 5.48 -7.36 7.52
CA LYS A 627 5.36 -8.13 6.26
C LYS A 627 4.17 -9.08 6.24
N LYS A 628 3.58 -9.44 7.39
CA LYS A 628 2.32 -10.21 7.43
C LYS A 628 1.18 -9.52 6.66
N TYR A 629 1.15 -8.18 6.66
CA TYR A 629 0.13 -7.40 5.94
C TYR A 629 0.26 -7.48 4.41
N SER A 630 1.35 -8.05 3.89
CA SER A 630 1.52 -8.29 2.45
C SER A 630 0.59 -9.38 1.91
N TYR A 631 0.00 -10.19 2.80
CA TYR A 631 -0.75 -11.39 2.46
C TYR A 631 -2.07 -11.49 3.21
N MET A 632 -3.14 -11.82 2.49
CA MET A 632 -4.44 -12.20 3.05
C MET A 632 -4.83 -13.57 2.52
N LEU A 633 -5.05 -14.50 3.43
CA LEU A 633 -5.16 -15.93 3.15
C LEU A 633 -6.56 -16.43 3.46
N LEU A 634 -7.06 -17.33 2.63
CA LEU A 634 -8.27 -18.11 2.87
C LEU A 634 -7.98 -19.59 2.59
N GLY A 635 -7.97 -20.42 3.65
CA GLY A 635 -7.72 -21.85 3.58
C GLY A 635 -9.00 -22.68 3.76
N ILE A 636 -9.32 -23.53 2.77
CA ILE A 636 -10.42 -24.51 2.83
C ILE A 636 -9.98 -25.85 2.25
N THR A 637 -10.69 -26.93 2.56
CA THR A 637 -10.45 -28.24 1.94
C THR A 637 -11.13 -28.35 0.57
N GLU A 638 -10.67 -29.29 -0.26
CA GLU A 638 -11.31 -29.59 -1.56
C GLU A 638 -12.77 -30.04 -1.35
N ASP A 639 -13.06 -30.81 -0.30
CA ASP A 639 -14.43 -31.26 0.01
C ASP A 639 -15.36 -30.09 0.35
N GLU A 640 -14.84 -29.07 1.05
CA GLU A 640 -15.59 -27.84 1.35
C GLU A 640 -15.76 -27.00 0.10
N TYR A 641 -14.73 -26.91 -0.74
CA TYR A 641 -14.81 -26.22 -2.02
C TYR A 641 -15.90 -26.82 -2.92
N ASN A 642 -15.97 -28.14 -3.00
CA ASN A 642 -16.94 -28.84 -3.85
C ASN A 642 -18.41 -28.63 -3.44
N LYS A 643 -18.67 -28.03 -2.27
CA LYS A 643 -20.03 -27.62 -1.86
C LYS A 643 -20.50 -26.37 -2.59
N PHE A 644 -19.59 -25.55 -3.13
CA PHE A 644 -19.94 -24.36 -3.90
C PHE A 644 -20.41 -24.80 -5.30
N ILE A 645 -21.72 -24.83 -5.51
CA ILE A 645 -22.31 -25.04 -6.83
C ILE A 645 -22.17 -23.72 -7.60
N ILE A 646 -21.10 -23.59 -8.37
CA ILE A 646 -20.87 -22.41 -9.22
C ILE A 646 -21.84 -22.50 -10.41
N PRO A 647 -22.76 -21.53 -10.58
CA PRO A 647 -23.68 -21.54 -11.70
C PRO A 647 -22.97 -21.56 -13.05
N THR A 648 -23.59 -22.19 -14.04
CA THR A 648 -23.09 -22.16 -15.43
C THR A 648 -23.07 -20.72 -15.94
N ASP A 649 -22.00 -20.35 -16.62
CA ASP A 649 -21.76 -19.00 -17.17
C ASP A 649 -21.61 -17.90 -16.10
N ALA A 650 -21.37 -18.28 -14.84
CA ALA A 650 -20.98 -17.34 -13.79
C ALA A 650 -19.62 -16.71 -14.12
N ASN A 651 -19.57 -15.38 -14.07
CA ASN A 651 -18.38 -14.58 -14.29
C ASN A 651 -17.92 -13.95 -12.97
N ASN A 652 -16.64 -13.53 -12.89
CA ASN A 652 -16.12 -12.75 -11.74
C ASN A 652 -16.55 -13.34 -10.38
N VAL A 653 -16.30 -14.64 -10.18
CA VAL A 653 -16.74 -15.36 -8.99
C VAL A 653 -15.73 -15.17 -7.86
N PHE A 654 -16.16 -14.50 -6.79
CA PHE A 654 -15.38 -14.24 -5.59
C PHE A 654 -15.99 -14.91 -4.38
N PHE A 655 -15.19 -15.18 -3.35
CA PHE A 655 -15.72 -15.58 -2.06
C PHE A 655 -16.41 -14.41 -1.38
N ASN A 656 -17.58 -14.67 -0.81
CA ASN A 656 -18.37 -13.72 -0.03
C ASN A 656 -18.43 -14.15 1.43
N LEU A 657 -18.25 -13.24 2.38
CA LEU A 657 -18.21 -13.54 3.80
C LEU A 657 -19.41 -12.90 4.52
N GLU A 658 -20.17 -13.71 5.26
CA GLU A 658 -21.23 -13.23 6.16
C GLU A 658 -20.78 -13.49 7.61
N GLU A 659 -20.49 -12.42 8.36
CA GLU A 659 -20.06 -12.53 9.74
C GLU A 659 -21.18 -13.11 10.63
N ILE A 660 -20.80 -14.07 11.48
CA ILE A 660 -21.68 -14.68 12.46
C ILE A 660 -21.20 -14.23 13.84
N SER A 661 -22.09 -13.62 14.63
CA SER A 661 -21.75 -13.23 16.00
C SER A 661 -21.32 -14.44 16.83
N VAL A 662 -20.15 -14.34 17.46
CA VAL A 662 -19.64 -15.33 18.42
C VAL A 662 -19.81 -14.74 19.82
N THR A 663 -20.63 -15.36 20.66
CA THR A 663 -20.90 -14.87 22.03
C THR A 663 -19.81 -15.24 23.03
N ASP A 664 -19.00 -16.27 22.72
CA ASP A 664 -18.17 -16.94 23.71
C ASP A 664 -16.69 -16.50 23.68
N ASN A 665 -16.25 -15.80 22.62
CA ASN A 665 -14.87 -15.36 22.47
C ASN A 665 -14.76 -14.14 21.54
N GLU A 666 -14.40 -12.99 22.09
CA GLU A 666 -14.24 -11.71 21.35
C GLU A 666 -12.98 -11.68 20.46
N ASN A 667 -12.03 -12.61 20.65
CA ASN A 667 -10.74 -12.63 19.95
C ASN A 667 -10.75 -13.47 18.66
N ILE A 668 -11.89 -14.07 18.29
CA ILE A 668 -12.04 -14.82 17.04
C ILE A 668 -13.28 -14.33 16.31
N ARG A 669 -13.13 -14.10 15.01
CA ARG A 669 -14.25 -13.79 14.13
C ARG A 669 -14.64 -15.04 13.36
N LYS A 670 -15.95 -15.26 13.21
CA LYS A 670 -16.52 -16.41 12.52
C LYS A 670 -17.38 -15.92 11.36
N PHE A 671 -17.28 -16.59 10.21
CA PHE A 671 -18.03 -16.22 9.01
C PHE A 671 -18.64 -17.46 8.35
N LYS A 672 -19.80 -17.28 7.71
CA LYS A 672 -20.24 -18.17 6.64
C LYS A 672 -19.50 -17.79 5.37
N LEU A 673 -18.95 -18.79 4.70
CA LEU A 673 -18.33 -18.62 3.40
C LEU A 673 -19.34 -18.94 2.30
N GLY A 674 -19.56 -17.97 1.42
CA GLY A 674 -20.37 -18.07 0.21
C GLY A 674 -19.54 -17.70 -1.02
N ILE A 675 -20.21 -17.62 -2.17
CA ILE A 675 -19.68 -17.04 -3.40
C ILE A 675 -20.58 -15.89 -3.85
N ARG A 676 -19.96 -14.85 -4.39
CA ARG A 676 -20.61 -13.78 -5.15
C ARG A 676 -20.17 -13.91 -6.60
N TYR A 677 -21.09 -13.77 -7.53
CA TYR A 677 -20.79 -13.93 -8.95
C TYR A 677 -21.59 -12.96 -9.80
N GLU A 678 -21.01 -12.62 -10.94
CA GLU A 678 -21.65 -11.85 -12.00
C GLU A 678 -22.40 -12.81 -12.93
N GLN A 679 -23.65 -12.46 -13.25
CA GLN A 679 -24.44 -13.15 -14.27
C GLN A 679 -24.96 -12.14 -15.28
N VAL A 680 -24.96 -12.52 -16.56
CA VAL A 680 -25.45 -11.70 -17.66
C VAL A 680 -26.63 -12.42 -18.28
N ASP A 681 -27.77 -11.74 -18.38
CA ASP A 681 -28.95 -12.32 -19.03
C ASP A 681 -28.82 -12.29 -20.57
N THR A 682 -29.75 -12.94 -21.25
CA THR A 682 -29.77 -13.02 -22.73
C THR A 682 -29.91 -11.65 -23.41
N ASN A 683 -30.39 -10.64 -22.69
CA ASN A 683 -30.55 -9.27 -23.17
C ASN A 683 -29.28 -8.42 -22.95
N GLY A 684 -28.27 -8.94 -22.26
CA GLY A 684 -27.01 -8.24 -21.96
C GLY A 684 -27.05 -7.41 -20.67
N ALA A 685 -28.10 -7.53 -19.85
CA ALA A 685 -28.17 -6.92 -18.54
C ALA A 685 -27.37 -7.74 -17.52
N VAL A 686 -26.62 -7.03 -16.67
CA VAL A 686 -25.69 -7.63 -15.72
C VAL A 686 -26.28 -7.54 -14.32
N SER A 687 -26.23 -8.63 -13.55
CA SER A 687 -26.62 -8.65 -12.14
C SER A 687 -25.61 -9.44 -11.31
N PHE A 688 -25.64 -9.25 -9.99
CA PHE A 688 -24.81 -10.01 -9.05
C PHE A 688 -25.68 -11.00 -8.28
N GLY A 689 -25.27 -12.27 -8.26
CA GLY A 689 -25.84 -13.30 -7.41
C GLY A 689 -24.92 -13.58 -6.21
N THR A 690 -25.51 -14.02 -5.10
CA THR A 690 -24.78 -14.60 -3.97
C THR A 690 -25.31 -16.00 -3.68
N PHE A 691 -24.43 -16.91 -3.30
CA PHE A 691 -24.78 -18.29 -2.97
C PHE A 691 -24.00 -18.75 -1.74
N TYR A 692 -24.70 -19.32 -0.76
CA TYR A 692 -24.12 -19.98 0.39
C TYR A 692 -24.45 -21.47 0.34
N PRO A 693 -23.46 -22.37 0.45
CA PRO A 693 -23.70 -23.81 0.39
C PRO A 693 -24.52 -24.29 1.59
N THR A 694 -25.26 -25.38 1.38
CA THR A 694 -25.95 -26.11 2.46
C THR A 694 -25.46 -27.55 2.47
N PRO A 695 -24.82 -28.05 3.56
CA PRO A 695 -24.49 -27.33 4.80
C PRO A 695 -23.43 -26.23 4.59
N SER A 696 -23.50 -25.18 5.42
CA SER A 696 -22.61 -24.02 5.32
C SER A 696 -21.14 -24.38 5.56
N VAL A 697 -20.25 -23.71 4.85
CA VAL A 697 -18.81 -23.72 5.14
C VAL A 697 -18.53 -22.57 6.10
N GLU A 698 -18.02 -22.89 7.28
CA GLU A 698 -17.67 -21.90 8.30
C GLU A 698 -16.17 -21.68 8.32
N ILE A 699 -15.77 -20.41 8.37
CA ILE A 699 -14.35 -20.01 8.47
C ILE A 699 -14.13 -19.08 9.65
N TYR A 700 -12.89 -19.05 10.11
CA TYR A 700 -12.47 -18.33 11.30
C TYR A 700 -11.24 -17.49 11.00
N SER A 701 -11.08 -16.39 11.73
CA SER A 701 -9.89 -15.55 11.68
C SER A 701 -9.55 -14.98 13.06
N LEU A 702 -8.25 -14.90 13.36
CA LEU A 702 -7.72 -14.28 14.57
C LEU A 702 -7.29 -12.82 14.37
N ASP A 703 -6.88 -12.47 13.14
CA ASP A 703 -6.15 -11.25 12.84
C ASP A 703 -6.62 -10.55 11.57
N ASP A 704 -7.74 -11.01 10.99
CA ASP A 704 -8.29 -10.49 9.73
C ASP A 704 -7.34 -10.63 8.51
N LEU A 705 -6.28 -11.44 8.64
CA LEU A 705 -5.33 -11.73 7.58
C LEU A 705 -5.35 -13.21 7.18
N PHE A 706 -5.52 -14.13 8.13
CA PHE A 706 -5.60 -15.56 7.83
C PHE A 706 -6.97 -16.15 8.20
N PHE A 707 -7.79 -16.35 7.18
CA PHE A 707 -9.06 -17.05 7.24
C PHE A 707 -8.87 -18.54 6.98
N PHE A 708 -9.49 -19.40 7.78
CA PHE A 708 -9.38 -20.84 7.62
C PHE A 708 -10.65 -21.56 8.07
N SER A 709 -11.00 -22.65 7.39
CA SER A 709 -11.99 -23.60 7.90
C SER A 709 -11.39 -24.51 8.98
N LYS A 710 -12.25 -25.11 9.80
CA LYS A 710 -11.82 -26.10 10.82
C LYS A 710 -11.08 -27.28 10.17
N ASP A 711 -11.61 -27.81 9.08
CA ASP A 711 -10.99 -28.92 8.38
C ASP A 711 -9.66 -28.51 7.74
N PHE A 712 -9.53 -27.29 7.22
CA PHE A 712 -8.26 -26.83 6.69
C PHE A 712 -7.17 -26.77 7.77
N SER A 713 -7.49 -26.21 8.95
CA SER A 713 -6.53 -26.07 10.05
C SER A 713 -6.17 -27.39 10.71
N ASP A 714 -7.10 -28.36 10.72
CA ASP A 714 -6.85 -29.72 11.20
C ASP A 714 -5.80 -30.49 10.37
N TYR A 715 -5.67 -30.14 9.09
CA TYR A 715 -4.77 -30.77 8.12
C TYR A 715 -3.59 -29.87 7.71
N GLN A 716 -3.37 -28.72 8.39
CA GLN A 716 -2.15 -27.94 8.23
C GLN A 716 -0.98 -28.68 8.86
N GLU A 717 -0.07 -29.19 8.03
CA GLU A 717 1.07 -30.01 8.46
C GLU A 717 2.24 -29.15 9.00
N PHE A 718 2.57 -28.08 8.27
CA PHE A 718 3.69 -27.19 8.57
C PHE A 718 3.20 -26.01 9.40
N TYR A 719 3.46 -26.06 10.71
CA TYR A 719 3.13 -24.99 11.65
C TYR A 719 4.11 -24.98 12.83
N ASN A 720 4.21 -23.83 13.48
CA ASN A 720 4.73 -23.69 14.84
C ASN A 720 3.55 -23.68 15.83
N GLU A 721 3.78 -24.03 17.09
CA GLU A 721 2.73 -23.88 18.11
C GLU A 721 2.81 -22.52 18.80
N PHE A 722 1.64 -21.96 19.15
CA PHE A 722 1.57 -20.83 20.07
C PHE A 722 2.20 -21.20 21.41
N ALA A 723 3.02 -20.32 21.99
CA ALA A 723 3.52 -20.53 23.34
C ALA A 723 2.34 -20.64 24.33
N PRO A 724 2.41 -21.56 25.30
CA PRO A 724 1.35 -21.75 26.28
C PRO A 724 1.30 -20.63 27.33
N LEU A 725 2.15 -19.62 27.24
CA LEU A 725 2.26 -18.49 28.16
C LEU A 725 2.57 -17.23 27.35
N GLN A 726 2.41 -16.06 27.98
CA GLN A 726 2.74 -14.76 27.41
C GLN A 726 3.79 -14.07 28.28
N VAL A 727 4.78 -13.46 27.64
CA VAL A 727 5.84 -12.68 28.29
C VAL A 727 5.77 -11.26 27.75
N GLU A 728 5.49 -10.32 28.65
CA GLU A 728 5.32 -8.91 28.32
C GLU A 728 6.43 -8.05 28.91
N PHE A 729 6.85 -7.03 28.19
CA PHE A 729 7.75 -6.01 28.70
C PHE A 729 6.92 -4.80 29.13
N ARG A 730 7.28 -4.21 30.27
CA ARG A 730 6.65 -3.05 30.89
C ARG A 730 7.71 -2.14 31.50
N THR A 731 7.34 -0.89 31.72
CA THR A 731 8.15 0.04 32.52
C THR A 731 8.09 -0.32 34.00
N ILE A 732 8.99 0.28 34.78
CA ILE A 732 8.95 0.24 36.25
C ILE A 732 8.02 1.37 36.73
N PRO A 733 6.96 1.08 37.52
CA PRO A 733 5.97 2.08 37.94
C PRO A 733 6.52 3.09 38.98
N GLN A 734 6.03 4.35 39.01
CA GLN A 734 6.58 5.40 39.89
C GLN A 734 6.32 5.28 41.38
N ASN A 735 5.28 4.56 41.83
CA ASN A 735 4.88 4.63 43.24
C ASN A 735 4.57 3.27 43.89
N ILE A 736 5.45 2.29 43.73
CA ILE A 736 5.45 1.14 44.64
C ILE A 736 6.59 1.37 45.63
N ASP A 737 6.26 1.74 46.87
CA ASP A 737 7.11 1.52 48.05
C ASP A 737 6.39 0.49 48.94
N PRO A 738 7.03 -0.66 49.25
CA PRO A 738 8.36 -1.05 48.79
C PRO A 738 8.24 -1.64 47.40
N ASN A 739 8.90 -1.01 46.43
CA ASN A 739 9.23 -1.66 45.17
C ASN A 739 9.93 -2.96 45.60
N PRO A 740 9.33 -4.14 45.39
CA PRO A 740 9.89 -5.38 45.91
C PRO A 740 11.27 -5.70 45.31
N LEU A 741 11.70 -4.90 44.32
CA LEU A 741 12.96 -5.03 43.58
C LEU A 741 13.89 -3.82 43.75
N GLY A 742 13.50 -2.76 44.47
CA GLY A 742 14.36 -1.58 44.73
C GLY A 742 14.76 -0.76 43.50
N LEU A 743 13.98 -0.80 42.42
CA LEU A 743 14.30 -0.16 41.12
C LEU A 743 13.76 1.27 41.01
N VAL A 744 14.41 2.06 40.16
CA VAL A 744 14.00 3.44 39.82
C VAL A 744 12.83 3.41 38.81
N PRO A 745 11.79 4.22 39.01
CA PRO A 745 10.71 4.38 38.05
C PRO A 745 11.12 4.89 36.68
N TYR A 746 10.32 4.57 35.66
CA TYR A 746 10.40 5.21 34.36
C TYR A 746 9.89 6.66 34.44
N GLU A 747 10.72 7.60 34.00
CA GLU A 747 10.46 9.04 33.95
C GLU A 747 10.73 9.60 32.54
N GLY A 748 10.73 8.73 31.53
CA GLY A 748 10.98 9.11 30.14
C GLY A 748 12.47 9.15 29.75
N GLU A 749 13.34 8.48 30.48
CA GLU A 749 14.80 8.50 30.30
C GLU A 749 15.28 7.81 29.01
N PHE A 750 14.53 6.84 28.48
CA PHE A 750 14.72 6.17 27.20
C PHE A 750 13.39 6.05 26.47
N GLY A 751 13.38 5.85 25.14
CA GLY A 751 12.11 5.72 24.42
C GLY A 751 11.49 4.35 24.63
N PHE A 752 10.29 4.27 25.20
CA PHE A 752 9.56 3.01 25.32
C PHE A 752 8.06 3.22 25.10
N ASP A 753 7.52 2.51 24.12
CA ASP A 753 6.12 2.61 23.70
C ASP A 753 5.49 1.22 23.61
N TRP A 754 4.40 1.00 24.33
CA TRP A 754 3.69 -0.28 24.42
C TRP A 754 2.19 -0.04 24.53
N LEU A 755 1.39 -1.01 24.10
CA LEU A 755 -0.04 -0.99 24.37
C LEU A 755 -0.30 -1.36 25.85
N ARG A 756 -0.64 -0.36 26.66
CA ARG A 756 -1.06 -0.48 28.06
C ARG A 756 -2.37 -1.26 28.16
N ASN A 757 -2.32 -2.43 28.80
CA ASN A 757 -3.48 -3.29 29.08
C ASN A 757 -3.30 -3.93 30.46
N GLY A 758 -4.24 -3.67 31.38
CA GLY A 758 -4.23 -4.27 32.72
C GLY A 758 -3.14 -3.78 33.68
N ASP A 759 -2.54 -2.60 33.47
CA ASP A 759 -1.45 -2.04 34.27
C ASP A 759 -1.98 -1.39 35.58
N ASN A 760 -2.61 -2.17 36.47
CA ASN A 760 -3.35 -1.71 37.67
C ASN A 760 -2.49 -1.32 38.91
N TYR A 761 -1.23 -0.92 38.76
CA TYR A 761 -0.30 -0.80 39.90
C TYR A 761 0.30 0.59 40.09
N TYR A 762 -0.47 1.52 40.65
CA TYR A 762 0.05 2.78 41.18
C TYR A 762 -0.53 3.10 42.55
N LYS A 763 0.20 3.81 43.42
CA LYS A 763 -0.34 4.40 44.65
C LYS A 763 -0.03 5.89 44.59
N SER A 764 -1.02 6.77 44.59
CA SER A 764 -0.76 8.21 44.57
C SER A 764 -0.15 8.66 45.91
N LYS A 765 0.86 9.54 45.90
CA LYS A 765 1.41 10.18 47.12
C LYS A 765 0.37 11.00 47.91
N PHE A 766 -0.78 11.28 47.29
CA PHE A 766 -1.84 12.14 47.82
C PHE A 766 -3.10 11.37 48.24
N THR A 767 -3.16 10.04 48.06
CA THR A 767 -4.31 9.23 48.47
C THR A 767 -3.88 7.85 48.95
N THR A 768 -4.56 7.29 49.95
CA THR A 768 -4.34 5.91 50.44
C THR A 768 -4.75 4.80 49.45
N SER A 769 -5.44 5.17 48.37
CA SER A 769 -5.96 4.25 47.35
C SER A 769 -4.95 3.92 46.24
N ILE A 770 -4.96 2.66 45.82
CA ILE A 770 -4.27 2.16 44.62
C ILE A 770 -5.01 2.72 43.40
N VAL A 771 -4.27 3.33 42.49
CA VAL A 771 -4.72 4.03 41.30
C VAL A 771 -4.22 3.27 40.06
N PRO A 772 -5.08 2.88 39.10
CA PRO A 772 -4.65 2.26 37.84
C PRO A 772 -3.91 3.27 36.93
N ASP A 773 -2.98 2.78 36.10
CA ASP A 773 -2.67 3.45 34.83
C ASP A 773 -3.83 3.19 33.85
N VAL A 774 -4.09 4.12 32.95
CA VAL A 774 -5.24 4.03 32.06
C VAL A 774 -4.98 2.97 31.01
N ASP A 775 -5.68 1.85 31.14
CA ASP A 775 -5.74 0.85 30.08
C ASP A 775 -6.28 1.51 28.80
N PHE A 776 -5.53 1.40 27.70
CA PHE A 776 -5.94 1.94 26.40
C PHE A 776 -7.32 1.41 25.99
N TYR A 777 -7.66 0.18 26.35
CA TYR A 777 -8.94 -0.44 26.05
C TYR A 777 -10.11 0.28 26.74
N SER A 778 -9.89 0.90 27.90
CA SER A 778 -10.91 1.65 28.65
C SER A 778 -10.82 3.17 28.52
N GLY A 779 -9.64 3.70 28.18
CA GLY A 779 -9.36 5.13 28.24
C GLY A 779 -9.53 5.87 26.92
N ILE A 780 -9.42 5.20 25.78
CA ILE A 780 -9.52 5.87 24.49
C ILE A 780 -10.93 6.44 24.29
N LYS A 781 -11.02 7.71 23.91
CA LYS A 781 -12.32 8.37 23.64
C LYS A 781 -12.66 8.40 22.16
N GLY A 782 -11.64 8.43 21.31
CA GLY A 782 -11.75 8.63 19.87
C GLY A 782 -10.37 8.98 19.30
N GLY A 783 -10.34 9.85 18.29
CA GLY A 783 -9.12 10.23 17.57
C GLY A 783 -9.44 10.53 16.12
N TYR A 784 -8.48 10.93 15.30
CA TYR A 784 -8.79 11.28 13.91
C TYR A 784 -9.12 10.05 13.04
N GLU A 785 -10.35 9.97 12.54
CA GLU A 785 -10.72 9.16 11.36
C GLU A 785 -10.74 10.05 10.11
N ARG A 786 -10.38 9.49 8.94
CA ARG A 786 -10.48 10.24 7.69
C ARG A 786 -11.96 10.49 7.38
N PRO A 787 -12.40 11.75 7.14
CA PRO A 787 -13.80 12.08 6.93
C PRO A 787 -14.46 11.20 5.86
N GLN A 788 -15.63 10.65 6.17
CA GLN A 788 -16.46 9.90 5.23
C GLN A 788 -17.49 10.82 4.54
N THR A 789 -18.10 10.39 3.44
CA THR A 789 -18.94 11.25 2.58
C THR A 789 -20.30 11.67 3.16
N ILE A 790 -20.68 11.21 4.36
CA ILE A 790 -21.94 11.56 5.04
C ILE A 790 -21.71 12.30 6.36
N SER A 791 -20.57 12.06 7.01
CA SER A 791 -20.19 12.68 8.27
C SER A 791 -18.87 13.42 8.08
N ASP A 792 -18.80 14.67 8.54
CA ASP A 792 -17.53 15.40 8.69
C ASP A 792 -16.65 14.76 9.79
N ASN A 793 -16.86 13.48 10.12
CA ASN A 793 -16.23 12.75 11.22
C ASN A 793 -14.74 12.61 10.92
N SER A 794 -14.05 13.68 11.25
CA SER A 794 -12.65 13.82 11.50
C SER A 794 -12.30 13.28 12.89
N GLU A 795 -13.24 12.57 13.53
CA GLU A 795 -13.13 11.83 14.77
C GLU A 795 -13.63 10.40 14.51
N TYR A 796 -12.97 9.37 15.05
CA TYR A 796 -13.51 8.00 15.09
C TYR A 796 -14.88 8.03 15.76
N GLU A 797 -15.91 7.50 15.10
CA GLU A 797 -17.31 7.62 15.56
C GLU A 797 -17.50 7.00 16.95
N THR A 798 -16.67 6.01 17.30
CA THR A 798 -16.64 5.37 18.61
C THR A 798 -15.22 5.10 19.13
N ALA A 799 -15.08 5.08 20.45
CA ALA A 799 -13.86 4.59 21.13
C ALA A 799 -13.44 3.18 20.65
N ALA A 800 -14.41 2.33 20.31
CA ALA A 800 -14.15 0.97 19.82
C ALA A 800 -13.46 0.96 18.45
N GLU A 801 -13.80 1.88 17.56
CA GLU A 801 -13.13 2.04 16.26
C GLU A 801 -11.71 2.58 16.45
N ALA A 802 -11.56 3.63 17.25
CA ALA A 802 -10.25 4.19 17.58
C ALA A 802 -9.31 3.13 18.18
N LEU A 803 -9.83 2.28 19.07
CA LEU A 803 -9.08 1.19 19.69
C LEU A 803 -8.60 0.15 18.65
N LYS A 804 -9.45 -0.23 17.70
CA LYS A 804 -9.07 -1.15 16.61
C LYS A 804 -7.91 -0.58 15.79
N PHE A 805 -7.94 0.70 15.46
CA PHE A 805 -6.85 1.37 14.74
C PHE A 805 -5.57 1.52 15.58
N LEU A 806 -5.71 1.80 16.88
CA LEU A 806 -4.57 1.88 17.81
C LEU A 806 -3.85 0.53 17.93
N ILE A 807 -4.60 -0.56 18.13
CA ILE A 807 -4.04 -1.92 18.23
C ILE A 807 -3.21 -2.27 16.99
N ARG A 808 -3.64 -1.84 15.79
CA ARG A 808 -2.90 -2.04 14.53
C ARG A 808 -1.55 -1.30 14.46
N GLN A 809 -1.34 -0.25 15.25
CA GLN A 809 -0.04 0.44 15.31
C GLN A 809 1.05 -0.41 15.99
N TYR A 810 0.65 -1.42 16.75
CA TYR A 810 1.55 -2.31 17.47
C TYR A 810 1.52 -3.70 16.84
N PRO A 811 2.67 -4.23 16.40
CA PRO A 811 2.75 -5.62 15.98
C PRO A 811 2.31 -6.54 17.11
N SER A 812 1.77 -7.71 16.78
CA SER A 812 1.36 -8.71 17.78
C SER A 812 2.08 -10.03 17.54
N ILE A 813 2.34 -10.78 18.63
CA ILE A 813 2.89 -12.14 18.52
C ILE A 813 1.87 -13.20 18.95
N PRO A 814 1.97 -14.40 18.38
CA PRO A 814 1.04 -15.48 18.67
C PRO A 814 1.28 -16.13 20.05
N THR A 815 0.32 -16.05 20.97
CA THR A 815 0.36 -16.78 22.27
C THR A 815 -0.99 -17.41 22.61
N LYS A 816 -1.00 -18.57 23.30
CA LYS A 816 -2.25 -19.22 23.76
C LYS A 816 -2.93 -18.44 24.88
N ALA A 817 -2.18 -17.66 25.66
CA ALA A 817 -2.73 -16.82 26.72
C ALA A 817 -3.68 -15.75 26.16
N SER A 818 -3.33 -15.18 25.01
CA SER A 818 -4.16 -14.21 24.28
C SER A 818 -5.48 -14.80 23.79
N ALA A 819 -5.56 -16.11 23.59
CA ALA A 819 -6.77 -16.77 23.10
C ALA A 819 -7.87 -16.86 24.20
N ASN A 820 -7.46 -16.89 25.48
CA ASN A 820 -8.35 -17.02 26.65
C ASN A 820 -8.44 -15.74 27.50
N ASN A 821 -7.52 -14.79 27.34
CA ASN A 821 -7.55 -13.47 27.99
C ASN A 821 -7.91 -12.39 26.96
N LYS A 822 -8.59 -11.33 27.40
CA LYS A 822 -8.95 -10.14 26.59
C LYS A 822 -7.76 -9.37 25.96
N GLY A 823 -6.53 -9.87 26.03
CA GLY A 823 -5.31 -9.16 25.65
C GLY A 823 -4.59 -9.79 24.47
N ILE A 824 -4.48 -9.05 23.37
CA ILE A 824 -3.47 -9.28 22.33
C ILE A 824 -2.12 -8.83 22.91
N TYR A 825 -1.08 -9.67 22.82
CA TYR A 825 0.27 -9.20 23.14
C TYR A 825 0.77 -8.27 22.05
N SER A 826 0.67 -6.98 22.31
CA SER A 826 1.26 -5.93 21.48
C SER A 826 2.74 -5.76 21.81
N VAL A 827 3.56 -5.93 20.79
CA VAL A 827 5.02 -5.83 20.83
C VAL A 827 5.41 -4.38 21.10
N PRO A 828 6.14 -4.11 22.19
CA PRO A 828 6.63 -2.78 22.48
C PRO A 828 7.81 -2.36 21.59
N TYR A 829 7.94 -1.05 21.40
CA TYR A 829 9.09 -0.40 20.80
C TYR A 829 10.01 0.15 21.89
N LEU A 830 11.32 0.00 21.69
CA LEU A 830 12.38 0.54 22.52
C LEU A 830 13.32 1.39 21.64
N SER A 831 13.73 2.56 22.12
CA SER A 831 14.69 3.45 21.47
C SER A 831 15.84 3.74 22.44
N LEU A 832 17.05 3.39 22.01
CA LEU A 832 18.30 3.62 22.74
C LEU A 832 19.36 4.18 21.79
N PHE A 833 20.27 5.00 22.31
CA PHE A 833 21.53 5.32 21.64
C PHE A 833 22.52 4.16 21.82
N SER A 834 23.58 4.10 21.01
CA SER A 834 24.64 3.12 21.21
C SER A 834 25.77 3.64 22.11
N GLU A 835 26.41 2.75 22.86
CA GLU A 835 27.63 3.09 23.61
C GLU A 835 28.76 3.54 22.68
N GLU A 836 28.89 2.94 21.50
CA GLU A 836 29.84 3.38 20.48
C GLU A 836 29.63 4.85 20.10
N PHE A 837 28.38 5.25 19.83
CA PHE A 837 28.05 6.64 19.51
C PHE A 837 28.39 7.57 20.68
N LYS A 838 28.01 7.18 21.90
CA LYS A 838 28.29 7.93 23.13
C LYS A 838 29.79 8.10 23.39
N VAL A 839 30.61 7.09 23.11
CA VAL A 839 32.07 7.13 23.28
C VAL A 839 32.74 7.96 22.19
N LYS A 840 32.30 7.83 20.92
CA LYS A 840 32.84 8.60 19.78
C LYS A 840 32.45 10.07 19.83
N ASN A 841 31.29 10.36 20.41
CA ASN A 841 30.78 11.71 20.58
C ASN A 841 30.58 11.93 22.08
N PRO A 842 31.66 12.02 22.87
CA PRO A 842 31.54 12.37 24.28
C PRO A 842 30.99 13.79 24.30
N TYR A 843 29.69 13.91 24.55
CA TYR A 843 28.98 15.18 24.50
C TYR A 843 29.67 16.22 25.38
N SER A 844 30.35 17.20 24.78
CA SER A 844 30.67 18.46 25.44
C SER A 844 29.61 19.48 25.04
N LEU A 845 28.69 19.80 25.95
CA LEU A 845 27.89 21.01 25.82
C LEU A 845 28.76 22.18 26.28
N ASP A 846 28.73 23.30 25.55
CA ASP A 846 29.47 24.51 25.88
C ASP A 846 29.10 25.03 27.28
N ALA A 847 30.10 24.94 28.17
CA ALA A 847 30.47 25.70 29.38
C ALA A 847 29.47 26.40 30.33
N ASP A 848 28.17 26.56 30.09
CA ASP A 848 27.29 27.26 31.05
C ASP A 848 26.38 26.30 31.86
N SER A 849 27.01 25.74 32.90
CA SER A 849 26.46 25.17 34.14
C SER A 849 25.12 24.41 34.08
N ASP A 850 25.19 23.12 33.73
CA ASP A 850 24.45 21.99 34.33
C ASP A 850 24.83 20.73 33.55
N THR A 851 25.34 19.69 34.20
CA THR A 851 25.74 18.44 33.51
C THR A 851 24.49 17.81 32.88
N PRO A 852 24.39 17.70 31.54
CA PRO A 852 23.21 17.14 30.88
C PRO A 852 23.03 15.66 31.24
N PRO A 853 21.80 15.11 31.12
CA PRO A 853 21.58 13.68 31.24
C PRO A 853 22.44 12.92 30.21
N SER A 854 23.05 11.82 30.65
CA SER A 854 23.79 10.94 29.74
C SER A 854 22.86 10.37 28.67
N LEU A 855 23.38 10.16 27.45
CA LEU A 855 22.61 9.48 26.41
C LEU A 855 22.13 8.10 26.90
N PRO A 856 20.83 7.78 26.75
CA PRO A 856 20.29 6.50 27.18
C PRO A 856 20.76 5.41 26.24
N THR A 857 21.76 4.66 26.70
CA THR A 857 22.34 3.51 26.00
C THR A 857 21.86 2.18 26.58
N GLU A 858 21.09 2.25 27.66
CA GLU A 858 20.60 1.12 28.43
C GLU A 858 19.18 1.39 28.93
N ALA A 859 18.33 0.35 28.95
CA ALA A 859 16.99 0.38 29.50
C ALA A 859 16.76 -0.76 30.49
N THR A 860 16.18 -0.42 31.63
CA THR A 860 15.75 -1.36 32.67
C THR A 860 14.25 -1.58 32.52
N LEU A 861 13.84 -2.80 32.18
CA LEU A 861 12.44 -3.15 31.94
C LEU A 861 11.95 -4.22 32.90
N ARG A 862 10.68 -4.11 33.32
CA ARG A 862 9.95 -5.15 34.01
C ARG A 862 9.43 -6.16 32.99
N VAL A 863 9.55 -7.44 33.30
CA VAL A 863 9.01 -8.53 32.49
C VAL A 863 7.89 -9.23 33.27
N LEU A 864 6.70 -9.26 32.68
CA LEU A 864 5.51 -9.93 33.20
C LEU A 864 5.31 -11.26 32.48
N ILE A 865 5.16 -12.34 33.24
CA ILE A 865 4.85 -13.65 32.67
C ILE A 865 3.44 -14.04 33.08
N THR A 866 2.54 -14.16 32.09
CA THR A 866 1.13 -14.51 32.29
C THR A 866 0.87 -15.93 31.81
N ASN A 867 0.30 -16.77 32.68
CA ASN A 867 0.06 -18.18 32.40
C ASN A 867 -1.46 -18.51 32.34
N PRO A 868 -1.98 -19.03 31.21
CA PRO A 868 -3.38 -19.43 31.06
C PRO A 868 -3.77 -20.71 31.82
N ALA A 869 -2.84 -21.52 32.36
CA ALA A 869 -3.17 -22.69 33.18
C ALA A 869 -2.08 -23.05 34.22
N PRO A 870 -2.42 -23.33 35.49
CA PRO A 870 -1.44 -23.70 36.51
C PRO A 870 -0.95 -25.15 36.31
N ALA A 871 -0.04 -25.42 35.35
CA ALA A 871 0.54 -26.78 35.18
C ALA A 871 1.80 -26.92 34.27
N LYS A 872 2.52 -25.86 33.87
CA LYS A 872 3.60 -26.01 32.87
C LYS A 872 4.96 -25.51 33.34
N SER A 873 5.74 -26.44 33.89
CA SER A 873 7.19 -26.28 34.07
C SER A 873 7.90 -26.07 32.73
N GLY A 874 9.04 -25.36 32.75
CA GLY A 874 9.85 -25.13 31.56
C GLY A 874 10.89 -24.04 31.78
N THR A 875 11.41 -23.48 30.69
CA THR A 875 12.47 -22.48 30.76
C THR A 875 12.27 -21.37 29.74
N LEU A 876 12.41 -20.11 30.15
CA LEU A 876 12.47 -18.97 29.25
C LEU A 876 13.92 -18.65 28.90
N LYS A 877 14.16 -18.29 27.64
CA LYS A 877 15.46 -17.81 27.16
C LYS A 877 15.24 -16.54 26.35
N PHE A 878 15.95 -15.48 26.70
CA PHE A 878 15.99 -14.27 25.88
C PHE A 878 17.04 -14.47 24.79
N VAL A 879 16.64 -14.20 23.55
CA VAL A 879 17.44 -14.43 22.35
C VAL A 879 17.50 -13.13 21.55
N CYS A 880 18.72 -12.70 21.27
CA CYS A 880 19.03 -11.69 20.27
C CYS A 880 20.08 -12.30 19.33
N ASP A 881 19.78 -12.30 18.03
CA ASP A 881 20.67 -12.89 17.00
C ASP A 881 21.93 -12.06 16.78
N LYS A 882 22.00 -10.85 17.36
CA LYS A 882 23.03 -9.83 17.18
C LYS A 882 23.73 -9.47 18.50
N LYS A 883 24.40 -10.47 19.10
CA LYS A 883 25.05 -10.36 20.44
C LYS A 883 26.23 -9.39 20.50
N ASP A 884 26.85 -9.05 19.37
CA ASP A 884 27.95 -8.08 19.32
C ASP A 884 27.45 -6.62 19.30
N VAL A 885 26.13 -6.44 19.17
CA VAL A 885 25.44 -5.15 19.00
C VAL A 885 24.58 -4.82 20.22
N ILE A 886 24.06 -5.84 20.91
CA ILE A 886 23.23 -5.73 22.12
C ILE A 886 23.76 -6.64 23.23
N ASN A 887 23.82 -6.11 24.45
CA ASN A 887 24.14 -6.87 25.65
C ASN A 887 22.92 -6.96 26.59
N PHE A 888 22.80 -8.09 27.29
CA PHE A 888 21.90 -8.26 28.42
C PHE A 888 22.75 -8.48 29.67
N ASP A 889 22.36 -7.88 30.80
CA ASP A 889 23.16 -7.99 32.05
C ASP A 889 23.38 -9.43 32.53
N LYS A 890 22.57 -10.40 32.07
CA LYS A 890 22.72 -11.84 32.35
C LYS A 890 22.31 -12.67 31.13
N GLN A 891 22.85 -13.88 30.99
CA GLN A 891 22.20 -14.92 30.17
C GLN A 891 20.88 -15.27 30.85
N THR A 892 19.79 -14.60 30.45
CA THR A 892 18.48 -14.65 31.08
C THR A 892 17.76 -15.95 30.75
N ILE A 893 18.27 -17.05 31.30
CA ILE A 893 17.59 -18.33 31.37
C ILE A 893 16.76 -18.31 32.66
N VAL A 894 15.44 -18.39 32.55
CA VAL A 894 14.53 -18.38 33.70
C VAL A 894 13.82 -19.70 33.78
N SER A 895 14.12 -20.49 34.82
CA SER A 895 13.40 -21.73 35.09
C SER A 895 12.03 -21.43 35.70
N LEU A 896 10.98 -21.92 35.05
CA LEU A 896 9.62 -21.87 35.55
C LEU A 896 9.37 -23.18 36.30
N GLN A 897 9.24 -23.10 37.63
CA GLN A 897 8.72 -24.21 38.43
C GLN A 897 7.18 -24.20 38.42
N ASP A 898 6.57 -25.34 38.78
CA ASP A 898 5.12 -25.46 38.98
C ASP A 898 4.67 -24.52 40.09
N ASN A 899 4.44 -23.26 39.72
CA ASN A 899 4.01 -22.22 40.61
C ASN A 899 2.53 -21.96 40.38
N THR A 900 1.76 -22.02 41.45
CA THR A 900 0.36 -21.59 41.55
C THR A 900 0.17 -20.08 41.34
N LYS A 901 1.25 -19.32 41.10
CA LYS A 901 1.23 -17.87 40.88
C LYS A 901 0.89 -17.54 39.43
N LYS A 902 -0.20 -16.78 39.22
CA LYS A 902 -0.68 -16.32 37.90
C LYS A 902 0.28 -15.35 37.17
N GLN A 903 1.22 -14.73 37.91
CA GLN A 903 2.14 -13.72 37.38
C GLN A 903 3.53 -13.84 38.02
N ILE A 904 4.59 -13.79 37.21
CA ILE A 904 5.99 -13.70 37.66
C ILE A 904 6.57 -12.37 37.18
N ASN A 905 7.23 -11.64 38.08
CA ASN A 905 7.91 -10.38 37.79
C ASN A 905 9.42 -10.60 37.72
N LEU A 906 10.03 -10.17 36.62
CA LEU A 906 11.48 -10.16 36.43
C LEU A 906 11.94 -8.78 35.97
N VAL A 907 13.26 -8.55 36.02
CA VAL A 907 13.90 -7.34 35.51
C VAL A 907 14.92 -7.75 34.45
N ILE A 908 14.97 -7.00 33.37
CA ILE A 908 15.99 -7.14 32.35
C ILE A 908 16.60 -5.78 32.03
N ASN A 909 17.92 -5.74 31.94
CA ASN A 909 18.66 -4.59 31.44
C ASN A 909 19.08 -4.89 30.01
N ILE A 910 18.69 -4.00 29.09
CA ILE A 910 18.98 -4.10 27.67
C ILE A 910 19.92 -2.96 27.31
N LYS A 911 21.14 -3.28 26.90
CA LYS A 911 22.18 -2.31 26.59
C LYS A 911 22.54 -2.35 25.11
N CYS A 912 22.54 -1.19 24.46
CA CYS A 912 22.90 -1.04 23.05
C CYS A 912 24.38 -0.69 22.91
N LEU A 913 25.17 -1.60 22.34
CA LEU A 913 26.62 -1.46 22.23
C LEU A 913 27.03 -0.69 20.98
N LYS A 914 26.40 -0.96 19.84
CA LYS A 914 26.72 -0.37 18.53
C LYS A 914 25.47 0.09 17.79
N ASP A 915 25.67 0.89 16.76
CA ASP A 915 24.58 1.42 15.94
C ASP A 915 23.84 0.34 15.15
N LEU A 916 22.54 0.58 15.02
CA LEU A 916 21.56 -0.28 14.38
C LEU A 916 21.08 0.38 13.10
N ALA A 917 21.47 -0.19 11.96
CA ALA A 917 20.96 0.23 10.65
C ALA A 917 19.50 -0.19 10.43
N GLU A 918 19.12 -1.32 11.02
CA GLU A 918 17.78 -1.91 10.94
C GLU A 918 17.28 -2.22 12.36
N PRO A 919 15.96 -2.22 12.60
CA PRO A 919 15.39 -2.66 13.87
C PRO A 919 15.84 -4.07 14.24
N ILE A 920 15.97 -4.35 15.54
CA ILE A 920 16.33 -5.67 16.08
C ILE A 920 15.20 -6.21 16.93
N ASN A 921 14.86 -7.48 16.70
CA ASN A 921 13.93 -8.25 17.51
C ASN A 921 14.64 -8.92 18.68
N ILE A 922 14.22 -8.64 19.91
CA ILE A 922 14.64 -9.38 21.11
C ILE A 922 13.51 -10.35 21.47
N LYS A 923 13.74 -11.64 21.19
CA LYS A 923 12.75 -12.71 21.35
C LYS A 923 12.86 -13.32 22.75
N VAL A 924 11.73 -13.68 23.35
CA VAL A 924 11.67 -14.55 24.53
C VAL A 924 11.10 -15.88 24.08
N LEU A 925 11.91 -16.93 24.17
CA LEU A 925 11.54 -18.28 23.79
C LEU A 925 11.23 -19.11 25.03
N TYR A 926 10.08 -19.79 25.03
CA TYR A 926 9.70 -20.78 26.02
C TYR A 926 10.05 -22.19 25.57
N PHE A 927 10.78 -22.90 26.41
CA PHE A 927 11.16 -24.30 26.24
C PHE A 927 10.36 -25.14 27.23
N PRO A 928 9.42 -25.98 26.77
CA PRO A 928 8.80 -26.99 27.62
C PRO A 928 9.85 -27.89 28.27
N THR A 929 9.56 -28.39 29.48
CA THR A 929 10.45 -29.32 30.19
C THR A 929 10.92 -30.48 29.30
N GLY A 930 12.23 -30.73 29.28
CA GLY A 930 12.85 -31.79 28.47
C GLY A 930 13.22 -31.38 27.03
N LYS A 931 12.93 -30.15 26.58
CA LYS A 931 13.40 -29.62 25.29
C LYS A 931 14.81 -29.01 25.43
N ASP A 932 15.64 -29.21 24.40
CA ASP A 932 16.99 -28.65 24.36
C ASP A 932 16.95 -27.12 24.19
N ILE A 933 17.38 -26.42 25.25
CA ILE A 933 17.45 -24.96 25.33
C ILE A 933 18.57 -24.35 24.49
N ASN A 934 19.56 -25.15 24.07
CA ASN A 934 20.66 -24.65 23.24
C ASN A 934 20.24 -24.51 21.78
N ASN A 935 19.27 -25.30 21.33
CA ASN A 935 18.70 -25.19 20.00
C ASN A 935 17.44 -24.29 19.99
N ASN A 936 17.61 -23.03 19.56
CA ASN A 936 16.52 -22.05 19.49
C ASN A 936 15.32 -22.52 18.63
N LYS A 937 15.50 -23.45 17.68
CA LYS A 937 14.39 -24.02 16.88
C LYS A 937 13.37 -24.80 17.71
N ASN A 938 13.75 -25.23 18.91
CA ASN A 938 12.87 -25.94 19.85
C ASN A 938 12.07 -25.01 20.77
N GLY A 939 12.36 -23.71 20.74
CA GLY A 939 11.69 -22.71 21.58
C GLY A 939 10.41 -22.18 20.94
N LEU A 940 9.37 -22.00 21.76
CA LEU A 940 8.11 -21.37 21.35
C LEU A 940 8.16 -19.87 21.66
N LEU A 941 7.87 -19.02 20.68
CA LEU A 941 7.88 -17.56 20.87
C LEU A 941 6.82 -17.14 21.90
N ALA A 942 7.27 -16.59 23.02
CA ALA A 942 6.44 -16.24 24.18
C ALA A 942 6.39 -14.73 24.46
N GLY A 943 7.41 -13.98 24.06
CA GLY A 943 7.51 -12.53 24.19
C GLY A 943 8.42 -11.95 23.12
N LEU A 944 8.26 -10.66 22.81
CA LEU A 944 9.05 -9.98 21.79
C LEU A 944 9.06 -8.48 22.06
N ILE A 945 10.23 -7.84 21.97
CA ILE A 945 10.37 -6.38 21.97
C ILE A 945 11.21 -5.96 20.76
N ILE A 946 10.83 -4.84 20.13
CA ILE A 946 11.54 -4.26 18.99
C ILE A 946 12.43 -3.14 19.47
N LEU A 947 13.73 -3.26 19.25
CA LEU A 947 14.67 -2.16 19.40
C LEU A 947 14.78 -1.42 18.06
N ASN A 948 14.41 -0.15 18.06
CA ASN A 948 14.41 0.71 16.88
C ASN A 948 15.82 0.89 16.30
N ARG A 949 15.90 1.07 14.98
CA ARG A 949 17.13 1.56 14.32
C ARG A 949 17.57 2.87 15.00
N ASN A 950 18.88 3.07 15.13
CA ASN A 950 19.43 4.21 15.87
C ASN A 950 20.69 4.80 15.25
N ASN A 951 21.03 4.43 14.01
CA ASN A 951 22.19 4.96 13.28
C ASN A 951 22.01 6.44 12.83
N ASP A 952 23.01 6.97 12.12
CA ASP A 952 23.02 8.35 11.61
C ASP A 952 21.88 8.69 10.64
N SER A 953 21.22 7.70 10.03
CA SER A 953 20.09 7.96 9.13
C SER A 953 18.84 8.44 9.87
N VAL A 954 18.68 8.01 11.12
CA VAL A 954 17.53 8.36 11.96
C VAL A 954 17.86 9.34 13.06
N ARG A 955 19.06 9.29 13.64
CA ARG A 955 19.43 10.27 14.68
C ARG A 955 19.33 11.68 14.10
N LYS A 956 18.56 12.53 14.77
CA LYS A 956 18.47 13.94 14.41
C LYS A 956 19.13 14.78 15.48
N GLN A 957 19.49 15.98 15.09
CA GLN A 957 19.97 17.00 16.00
C GLN A 957 19.11 18.23 15.80
N ILE A 958 18.72 18.87 16.89
CA ILE A 958 17.95 20.11 16.89
C ILE A 958 18.68 21.17 17.68
N ASN A 959 18.76 22.39 17.15
CA ASN A 959 19.25 23.53 17.91
C ASN A 959 18.06 24.15 18.66
N ILE A 960 18.21 24.32 19.97
CA ILE A 960 17.20 24.91 20.84
C ILE A 960 17.79 26.17 21.46
N ALA A 961 17.17 27.30 21.20
CA ALA A 961 17.52 28.57 21.82
C ALA A 961 16.54 28.85 22.96
N LEU A 962 17.03 28.77 24.19
CA LEU A 962 16.29 29.12 25.40
C LEU A 962 16.52 30.60 25.69
N PHE A 963 15.47 31.41 25.72
CA PHE A 963 15.52 32.83 26.02
C PHE A 963 14.91 33.09 27.40
N ASN A 964 15.75 33.47 28.33
CA ASN A 964 15.32 33.97 29.64
C ASN A 964 14.94 35.44 29.49
N CYS A 965 13.63 35.74 29.44
CA CYS A 965 13.13 37.09 29.19
C CYS A 965 13.09 37.89 30.49
N GLU A 966 13.97 38.89 30.62
CA GLU A 966 14.01 39.76 31.80
C GLU A 966 13.21 41.04 31.53
N THR A 967 12.16 41.29 32.32
CA THR A 967 11.34 42.51 32.25
C THR A 967 11.60 43.41 33.46
N ASP A 968 11.32 44.72 33.36
CA ASP A 968 11.44 45.69 34.47
C ASP A 968 10.23 45.61 35.43
N ILE A 969 9.62 44.44 35.49
CA ILE A 969 8.42 44.16 36.26
C ILE A 969 8.85 43.18 37.34
N ASP A 970 8.80 43.65 38.58
CA ASP A 970 9.08 42.82 39.75
C ASP A 970 8.03 41.69 39.80
N PRO A 971 8.44 40.41 39.85
CA PRO A 971 7.49 39.30 39.95
C PRO A 971 6.67 39.48 41.22
N VAL A 972 5.37 39.72 41.07
CA VAL A 972 4.45 39.93 42.20
C VAL A 972 4.58 38.74 43.17
N VAL A 973 5.07 39.02 44.38
CA VAL A 973 5.15 38.08 45.49
C VAL A 973 3.73 37.68 45.86
N LEU A 974 3.30 36.48 45.47
CA LEU A 974 2.03 35.92 45.94
C LEU A 974 2.25 35.22 47.29
N PRO A 975 1.51 35.60 48.34
CA PRO A 975 1.61 34.95 49.64
C PRO A 975 0.81 33.66 49.61
N SER A 976 1.43 32.50 49.31
CA SER A 976 1.07 31.18 49.90
C SER A 976 1.61 29.93 49.20
N THR A 977 2.41 29.97 48.13
CA THR A 977 3.08 28.74 47.63
C THR A 977 4.46 29.03 47.02
N PRO A 978 5.51 28.27 47.39
CA PRO A 978 6.84 28.41 46.80
C PRO A 978 6.85 27.69 45.45
N LEU A 979 6.26 28.30 44.43
CA LEU A 979 6.48 27.89 43.03
C LEU A 979 7.70 28.68 42.50
N PRO A 980 8.60 28.06 41.73
CA PRO A 980 9.86 28.68 41.34
C PRO A 980 9.63 29.96 40.54
N GLN A 981 9.90 31.09 41.18
CA GLN A 981 9.93 32.42 40.61
C GLN A 981 11.16 32.54 39.70
N LEU A 982 11.05 32.17 38.43
CA LEU A 982 12.17 32.37 37.52
C LEU A 982 11.67 32.80 36.14
N SER A 983 12.10 33.98 35.72
CA SER A 983 12.21 34.38 34.30
C SER A 983 13.20 33.49 33.52
N LYS A 984 13.50 32.29 34.03
CA LYS A 984 14.60 31.43 33.60
C LYS A 984 14.16 29.97 33.55
N PHE A 985 14.63 29.25 32.54
CA PHE A 985 14.53 27.79 32.52
C PHE A 985 15.43 27.19 33.60
N ASN A 986 14.86 26.36 34.47
CA ASN A 986 15.58 25.73 35.57
C ASN A 986 16.24 24.40 35.12
N LYS A 987 16.94 23.73 36.03
CA LYS A 987 17.62 22.46 35.75
C LYS A 987 16.65 21.35 35.33
N ASP A 988 15.51 21.25 35.99
CA ASP A 988 14.52 20.20 35.75
C ASP A 988 13.83 20.38 34.39
N ASP A 989 13.55 21.62 33.97
CA ASP A 989 13.02 21.92 32.63
C ASP A 989 13.98 21.44 31.54
N LYS A 990 15.28 21.72 31.73
CA LYS A 990 16.35 21.30 30.82
C LYS A 990 16.47 19.78 30.80
N GLU A 991 16.47 19.12 31.95
CA GLU A 991 16.52 17.67 32.06
C GLU A 991 15.34 17.00 31.36
N MET A 992 14.11 17.53 31.55
CA MET A 992 12.91 17.02 30.88
C MET A 992 12.99 17.17 29.36
N LEU A 993 13.49 18.32 28.86
CA LEU A 993 13.74 18.51 27.43
C LEU A 993 14.68 17.42 26.88
N PHE A 994 15.80 17.16 27.55
CA PHE A 994 16.71 16.08 27.15
C PHE A 994 16.02 14.71 27.14
N LYS A 995 15.31 14.35 28.21
CA LYS A 995 14.58 13.07 28.31
C LYS A 995 13.61 12.87 27.15
N VAL A 996 12.73 13.85 26.93
CA VAL A 996 11.71 13.81 25.85
C VAL A 996 12.35 13.68 24.47
N PHE A 997 13.40 14.47 24.16
CA PHE A 997 14.07 14.38 22.85
C PHE A 997 14.87 13.09 22.68
N HIS A 998 15.50 12.57 23.74
CA HIS A 998 16.22 11.31 23.69
C HIS A 998 15.32 10.11 23.41
N GLN A 999 14.06 10.10 23.88
CA GLN A 999 13.08 9.05 23.53
C GLN A 999 12.90 8.91 22.01
N MET A 1000 13.08 10.01 21.27
CA MET A 1000 12.94 10.11 19.83
C MET A 1000 14.28 9.97 19.08
N LEU A 1001 15.38 9.64 19.77
CA LEU A 1001 16.74 9.67 19.19
C LEU A 1001 17.13 11.04 18.61
N ILE A 1002 16.59 12.11 19.22
CA ILE A 1002 16.89 13.49 18.88
C ILE A 1002 17.85 14.05 19.92
N ILE A 1003 18.86 14.75 19.41
CA ILE A 1003 19.92 15.35 20.20
C ILE A 1003 19.66 16.86 20.28
N PRO A 1004 19.23 17.39 21.44
CA PRO A 1004 19.07 18.82 21.59
C PRO A 1004 20.43 19.50 21.85
N LYS A 1005 20.75 20.51 21.04
CA LYS A 1005 21.83 21.47 21.28
C LYS A 1005 21.23 22.72 21.87
N ILE A 1006 21.35 22.85 23.19
CA ILE A 1006 20.75 23.96 23.93
C ILE A 1006 21.73 25.13 24.00
N LYS A 1007 21.27 26.29 23.56
CA LYS A 1007 21.92 27.58 23.77
C LYS A 1007 21.01 28.42 24.67
N ILE A 1008 21.55 28.88 25.79
CA ILE A 1008 20.83 29.76 26.71
C ILE A 1008 21.21 31.21 26.39
N ASN A 1009 20.19 32.05 26.24
CA ASN A 1009 20.33 33.48 25.99
C ASN A 1009 19.55 34.24 27.06
N ILE A 1010 20.07 35.40 27.44
CA ILE A 1010 19.31 36.37 28.22
C ILE A 1010 18.74 37.38 27.22
N LEU A 1011 17.42 37.56 27.24
CA LEU A 1011 16.75 38.59 26.45
C LEU A 1011 16.32 39.71 27.40
N ASP A 1012 17.08 40.80 27.41
CA ASP A 1012 16.77 41.96 28.23
C ASP A 1012 15.64 42.78 27.59
N LEU A 1013 14.48 42.74 28.23
CA LEU A 1013 13.26 43.46 27.87
C LEU A 1013 12.92 44.56 28.88
N LYS A 1014 13.82 44.87 29.84
CA LYS A 1014 13.55 45.83 30.93
C LYS A 1014 13.20 47.22 30.40
N THR A 1015 13.95 47.70 29.43
CA THR A 1015 13.76 49.03 28.83
C THR A 1015 12.83 49.00 27.60
N ASN A 1016 12.28 47.84 27.26
CA ASN A 1016 11.50 47.66 26.04
C ASN A 1016 10.07 48.18 26.21
N ASN A 1017 9.70 49.23 25.48
CA ASN A 1017 8.39 49.89 25.59
C ASN A 1017 7.19 48.95 25.39
N LYS A 1018 7.35 47.80 24.71
CA LYS A 1018 6.29 46.79 24.55
C LYS A 1018 6.05 45.94 25.80
N PHE A 1019 7.00 45.89 26.72
CA PHE A 1019 6.94 45.08 27.94
C PHE A 1019 6.91 45.93 29.22
N ILE A 1020 6.59 47.22 29.10
CA ILE A 1020 6.38 48.16 30.21
C ILE A 1020 4.86 48.32 30.48
N ILE A 1021 4.49 48.64 31.73
CA ILE A 1021 3.09 48.75 32.18
C ILE A 1021 2.44 50.07 31.68
N ASN A 1022 1.14 50.04 31.35
CA ASN A 1022 0.27 51.22 31.12
C ASN A 1022 0.62 52.13 29.92
N GLN A 1023 1.29 51.63 28.88
CA GLN A 1023 1.38 52.35 27.60
C GLN A 1023 0.42 51.75 26.56
N PRO A 1024 -0.24 52.58 25.72
CA PRO A 1024 -1.02 52.06 24.60
C PRO A 1024 -0.16 51.17 23.69
N GLY A 1025 -0.62 49.95 23.42
CA GLY A 1025 0.07 48.99 22.56
C GLY A 1025 1.19 48.18 23.22
N THR A 1026 1.14 47.98 24.54
CA THR A 1026 1.99 47.04 25.30
C THR A 1026 1.45 45.62 25.28
N PHE A 1027 2.33 44.65 25.47
CA PHE A 1027 2.03 43.22 25.64
C PHE A 1027 1.79 42.83 27.10
N VAL A 1028 2.01 43.75 28.05
CA VAL A 1028 1.76 43.56 29.47
C VAL A 1028 0.54 44.37 29.88
N PHE A 1029 -0.32 43.77 30.71
CA PHE A 1029 -1.49 44.41 31.29
C PHE A 1029 -1.66 44.08 32.78
N LYS A 1030 -2.45 44.90 33.47
CA LYS A 1030 -2.74 44.74 34.90
C LYS A 1030 -4.03 43.96 35.12
N VAL A 1031 -3.99 42.99 36.04
CA VAL A 1031 -5.14 42.20 36.49
C VAL A 1031 -5.24 42.23 38.02
N GLY A 1032 -6.13 43.06 38.54
CA GLY A 1032 -6.18 43.31 39.99
C GLY A 1032 -4.86 43.90 40.49
N THR A 1033 -4.20 43.21 41.42
CA THR A 1033 -2.85 43.56 41.93
C THR A 1033 -1.71 42.88 41.17
N SER A 1034 -2.01 41.99 40.21
CA SER A 1034 -1.02 41.21 39.45
C SER A 1034 -0.79 41.77 38.05
N LEU A 1035 0.35 41.42 37.45
CA LEU A 1035 0.70 41.75 36.06
C LEU A 1035 0.77 40.48 35.22
N ALA A 1036 0.35 40.56 33.97
CA ALA A 1036 0.28 39.42 33.07
C ALA A 1036 0.67 39.79 31.64
N ILE A 1037 1.18 38.81 30.91
CA ILE A 1037 1.35 38.87 29.47
C ILE A 1037 -0.02 38.66 28.80
N ASP A 1038 -0.38 39.55 27.88
CA ASP A 1038 -1.64 39.49 27.13
C ASP A 1038 -1.62 38.31 26.17
N TYR A 1039 -2.35 37.26 26.58
CA TYR A 1039 -2.54 36.07 25.77
C TYR A 1039 -3.17 36.39 24.41
N ASN A 1040 -4.08 37.35 24.28
CA ASN A 1040 -4.72 37.63 22.98
C ASN A 1040 -3.72 38.17 21.94
N GLN A 1041 -2.57 38.67 22.38
CA GLN A 1041 -1.52 39.24 21.52
C GLN A 1041 -0.35 38.27 21.29
N TYR A 1042 -0.47 37.00 21.67
CA TYR A 1042 0.65 36.04 21.63
C TYR A 1042 1.35 35.94 20.25
N LEU A 1043 0.59 35.97 19.15
CA LEU A 1043 1.17 35.94 17.80
C LEU A 1043 1.99 37.20 17.50
N ASP A 1044 1.54 38.35 17.99
CA ASP A 1044 2.26 39.62 17.80
C ASP A 1044 3.47 39.72 18.72
N ILE A 1045 3.39 39.13 19.93
CA ILE A 1045 4.54 38.93 20.81
C ILE A 1045 5.59 38.07 20.11
N PHE A 1046 5.21 36.91 19.57
CA PHE A 1046 6.14 36.05 18.83
C PHE A 1046 6.80 36.75 17.64
N LYS A 1047 6.00 37.46 16.81
CA LYS A 1047 6.54 38.27 15.70
C LYS A 1047 7.53 39.31 16.22
N TYR A 1048 7.21 39.99 17.31
CA TYR A 1048 8.07 41.02 17.90
C TYR A 1048 9.38 40.42 18.44
N LEU A 1049 9.31 39.36 19.25
CA LEU A 1049 10.46 38.67 19.80
C LEU A 1049 11.39 38.17 18.69
N ASN A 1050 10.85 37.63 17.59
CA ASN A 1050 11.64 37.21 16.43
C ASN A 1050 12.40 38.36 15.75
N ASN A 1051 11.86 39.57 15.78
CA ASN A 1051 12.49 40.73 15.15
C ASN A 1051 13.64 41.32 15.99
N ILE A 1052 13.68 41.05 17.30
CA ILE A 1052 14.66 41.62 18.22
C ILE A 1052 15.76 40.64 18.64
N ILE A 1053 15.63 39.35 18.31
CA ILE A 1053 16.69 38.36 18.56
C ILE A 1053 17.77 38.40 17.47
N PRO A 1054 19.02 38.02 17.78
CA PRO A 1054 20.09 37.96 16.79
C PRO A 1054 19.80 36.96 15.65
N ASN A 1055 20.13 37.32 14.41
CA ASN A 1055 19.89 36.51 13.18
C ASN A 1055 20.43 35.06 13.23
N GLY A 1056 21.38 34.75 14.12
CA GLY A 1056 22.01 33.44 14.24
C GLY A 1056 21.09 32.32 14.73
N ASP A 1057 19.96 32.64 15.37
CA ASP A 1057 19.04 31.66 15.97
C ASP A 1057 17.75 31.43 15.14
N ASN A 1058 17.68 31.96 13.92
CA ASN A 1058 16.49 31.91 13.06
C ASN A 1058 16.06 30.48 12.64
N LYS A 1059 16.98 29.51 12.68
CA LYS A 1059 16.70 28.10 12.37
C LYS A 1059 16.48 27.22 13.61
N SER A 1060 16.64 27.77 14.81
CA SER A 1060 16.48 27.04 16.08
C SER A 1060 15.02 26.96 16.52
N LEU A 1061 14.69 25.96 17.34
CA LEU A 1061 13.46 25.96 18.15
C LEU A 1061 13.66 26.99 19.28
N LYS A 1062 12.78 27.99 19.36
CA LYS A 1062 12.93 29.13 20.28
C LYS A 1062 11.94 29.00 21.43
N LEU A 1063 12.45 28.84 22.65
CA LEU A 1063 11.61 28.78 23.86
C LEU A 1063 11.87 30.02 24.70
N TYR A 1064 10.84 30.79 25.02
CA TYR A 1064 10.93 32.02 25.80
C TYR A 1064 10.34 31.80 27.20
N SER A 1065 11.08 32.11 28.26
CA SER A 1065 10.59 32.07 29.64
C SER A 1065 10.29 33.47 30.15
N PHE A 1066 9.07 33.70 30.61
CA PHE A 1066 8.66 34.95 31.25
C PHE A 1066 8.40 34.74 32.75
N GLY A 1067 8.92 35.64 33.56
CA GLY A 1067 8.63 35.70 35.01
C GLY A 1067 7.19 36.15 35.35
N LEU A 1068 6.36 36.41 34.33
CA LEU A 1068 4.98 36.85 34.45
C LEU A 1068 4.01 35.71 34.13
N ARG A 1069 2.78 35.76 34.65
CA ARG A 1069 1.71 34.84 34.24
C ARG A 1069 1.20 35.19 32.85
N GLY A 1070 0.89 34.19 32.02
CA GLY A 1070 0.11 34.39 30.80
C GLY A 1070 -1.37 34.46 31.15
N ARG A 1071 -2.11 35.46 30.63
CA ARG A 1071 -3.55 35.60 30.96
C ARG A 1071 -4.32 36.25 29.83
N LYS A 1072 -5.57 35.82 29.64
CA LYS A 1072 -6.52 36.50 28.75
C LYS A 1072 -7.15 37.70 29.47
N PRO A 1073 -7.16 38.91 28.87
CA PRO A 1073 -7.87 40.06 29.42
C PRO A 1073 -9.32 39.72 29.76
N GLY A 1074 -9.71 39.97 31.02
CA GLY A 1074 -11.06 39.67 31.52
C GLY A 1074 -11.31 38.21 31.94
N SER A 1075 -10.34 37.29 31.80
CA SER A 1075 -10.48 35.89 32.28
C SER A 1075 -9.87 35.70 33.68
N PRO A 1076 -10.44 34.86 34.56
CA PRO A 1076 -9.81 34.41 35.80
C PRO A 1076 -8.57 33.51 35.58
N ASP A 1077 -8.48 32.84 34.44
CA ASP A 1077 -7.55 31.72 34.22
C ASP A 1077 -6.13 32.17 33.84
N ALA A 1078 -5.13 31.51 34.42
CA ALA A 1078 -3.71 31.70 34.10
C ALA A 1078 -3.18 30.55 33.25
N LEU A 1079 -2.34 30.87 32.27
CA LEU A 1079 -1.70 29.91 31.37
C LEU A 1079 -0.27 29.62 31.82
N ALA A 1080 0.11 28.35 31.75
CA ALA A 1080 1.47 27.88 32.06
C ALA A 1080 2.42 28.04 30.85
N GLY A 1081 1.90 27.93 29.63
CA GLY A 1081 2.67 28.04 28.39
C GLY A 1081 1.78 28.22 27.17
N ILE A 1082 2.40 28.50 26.03
CA ILE A 1082 1.74 28.60 24.73
C ILE A 1082 2.74 28.44 23.59
N ALA A 1083 2.42 27.62 22.59
CA ALA A 1083 3.14 27.56 21.33
C ALA A 1083 2.70 28.64 20.33
N GLY A 1084 3.60 29.05 19.43
CA GLY A 1084 3.31 29.98 18.34
C GLY A 1084 2.51 29.38 17.18
N GLY A 1085 1.74 28.32 17.46
CA GLY A 1085 1.07 27.47 16.49
C GLY A 1085 1.76 26.12 16.31
N ILE A 1086 1.01 25.16 15.78
CA ILE A 1086 1.49 23.81 15.46
C ILE A 1086 2.54 23.91 14.35
N GLY A 1087 3.77 23.47 14.64
CA GLY A 1087 4.91 23.60 13.73
C GLY A 1087 5.54 25.00 13.67
N GLY A 1088 5.18 25.91 14.58
CA GLY A 1088 5.62 27.31 14.56
C GLY A 1088 7.07 27.57 15.02
N LYS A 1089 7.83 26.55 15.45
CA LYS A 1089 9.21 26.63 15.97
C LYS A 1089 9.45 27.59 17.14
N GLN A 1090 8.40 27.98 17.84
CA GLN A 1090 8.52 28.90 18.96
C GLN A 1090 7.45 28.62 20.00
N ALA A 1091 7.81 28.81 21.26
CA ALA A 1091 6.89 28.69 22.38
C ALA A 1091 7.29 29.63 23.52
N MET A 1092 6.31 30.02 24.33
CA MET A 1092 6.50 30.77 25.57
C MET A 1092 6.08 29.91 26.76
N VAL A 1093 6.83 29.99 27.84
CA VAL A 1093 6.45 29.49 29.17
C VAL A 1093 6.36 30.64 30.15
N PHE A 1094 5.43 30.54 31.09
CA PHE A 1094 5.06 31.60 32.01
C PHE A 1094 5.33 31.19 33.47
N SER A 1095 5.24 32.15 34.38
CA SER A 1095 5.38 31.89 35.81
C SER A 1095 4.31 30.92 36.32
N GLY A 1096 4.73 29.88 37.05
CA GLY A 1096 3.87 28.81 37.55
C GLY A 1096 3.72 27.60 36.62
N HIS A 1097 4.59 27.46 35.61
CA HIS A 1097 4.63 26.28 34.75
C HIS A 1097 5.10 25.01 35.48
N LEU A 1098 4.76 23.85 34.91
CA LEU A 1098 5.24 22.54 35.37
C LEU A 1098 6.54 22.17 34.63
N ILE A 1099 7.32 21.25 35.19
CA ILE A 1099 8.58 20.75 34.59
C ILE A 1099 8.40 20.30 33.13
N ALA A 1100 7.24 19.72 32.80
CA ALA A 1100 6.92 19.26 31.46
C ALA A 1100 6.48 20.37 30.48
N THR A 1101 6.14 21.56 30.95
CA THR A 1101 5.52 22.61 30.13
C THR A 1101 6.42 23.07 28.99
N ALA A 1102 7.71 23.30 29.23
CA ALA A 1102 8.65 23.71 28.17
C ALA A 1102 8.75 22.66 27.05
N SER A 1103 8.75 21.38 27.42
CA SER A 1103 8.78 20.26 26.47
C SER A 1103 7.46 20.15 25.72
N HIS A 1104 6.33 20.25 26.42
CA HIS A 1104 4.98 20.21 25.83
C HIS A 1104 4.76 21.28 24.76
N GLU A 1105 5.02 22.55 25.10
CA GLU A 1105 4.88 23.65 24.14
C GLU A 1105 5.93 23.58 23.02
N GLY A 1106 7.14 23.12 23.34
CA GLY A 1106 8.18 22.87 22.35
C GLY A 1106 7.76 21.81 21.32
N LEU A 1107 7.03 20.78 21.73
CA LEU A 1107 6.55 19.74 20.83
C LEU A 1107 5.37 20.20 19.95
N HIS A 1108 4.49 21.06 20.46
CA HIS A 1108 3.54 21.77 19.61
C HIS A 1108 4.25 22.56 18.50
N ALA A 1109 5.31 23.28 18.87
CA ALA A 1109 6.15 24.00 17.92
C ALA A 1109 6.88 23.08 16.91
N LEU A 1110 6.90 21.76 17.14
CA LEU A 1110 7.41 20.71 16.26
C LEU A 1110 6.30 19.83 15.63
N SER A 1111 5.09 20.37 15.54
CA SER A 1111 3.91 19.78 14.89
C SER A 1111 3.14 18.69 15.65
N LEU A 1112 3.35 18.51 16.95
CA LEU A 1112 2.48 17.62 17.73
C LEU A 1112 1.19 18.30 18.17
N TYR A 1113 0.09 17.56 18.12
CA TYR A 1113 -1.20 17.94 18.71
C TYR A 1113 -1.35 17.36 20.12
N HIS A 1114 -2.33 17.87 20.84
CA HIS A 1114 -2.74 17.29 22.12
C HIS A 1114 -3.17 15.83 21.93
N ALA A 1115 -2.84 14.98 22.91
CA ALA A 1115 -3.35 13.61 23.01
C ALA A 1115 -4.78 13.54 23.58
N HIS A 1116 -5.48 14.68 23.64
CA HIS A 1116 -6.85 14.82 24.10
C HIS A 1116 -7.59 15.80 23.18
N GLN A 1117 -8.92 15.87 23.32
CA GLN A 1117 -9.76 16.79 22.56
C GLN A 1117 -9.88 18.10 23.35
N ASP A 1118 -9.56 19.20 22.69
CA ASP A 1118 -9.65 20.52 23.28
C ASP A 1118 -11.11 20.96 23.40
N LYS A 1119 -11.37 21.90 24.31
CA LYS A 1119 -12.68 22.54 24.46
C LYS A 1119 -12.57 24.05 24.32
N ASP A 1120 -13.55 24.66 23.65
CA ASP A 1120 -13.80 26.09 23.73
C ASP A 1120 -15.16 26.34 24.40
N SER A 1121 -15.16 27.09 25.50
CA SER A 1121 -16.37 27.48 26.23
C SER A 1121 -17.27 26.31 26.63
N GLY A 1122 -16.66 25.17 26.96
CA GLY A 1122 -17.35 23.93 27.37
C GLY A 1122 -17.78 23.02 26.22
N VAL A 1123 -17.57 23.43 24.97
CA VAL A 1123 -17.87 22.64 23.76
C VAL A 1123 -16.60 21.96 23.26
N LEU A 1124 -16.67 20.66 22.97
CA LEU A 1124 -15.56 19.90 22.37
C LEU A 1124 -15.26 20.43 20.97
N LEU A 1125 -13.98 20.71 20.70
CA LEU A 1125 -13.51 21.13 19.40
C LEU A 1125 -13.38 19.92 18.47
N PRO A 1126 -13.79 20.02 17.20
CA PRO A 1126 -13.62 18.93 16.26
C PRO A 1126 -12.13 18.67 16.02
N ILE A 1127 -11.71 17.41 16.13
CA ILE A 1127 -10.37 16.94 15.75
C ILE A 1127 -10.31 17.04 14.23
N THR A 1128 -9.48 17.91 13.64
CA THR A 1128 -9.49 18.10 12.17
C THR A 1128 -8.19 17.66 11.49
N ASP A 1129 -7.15 17.33 12.26
CA ASP A 1129 -5.84 16.99 11.73
C ASP A 1129 -5.50 15.48 11.86
N PRO A 1130 -5.05 14.79 10.79
CA PRO A 1130 -4.58 13.39 10.85
C PRO A 1130 -3.46 13.11 11.85
N ASP A 1131 -2.65 14.12 12.16
CA ASP A 1131 -1.55 13.99 13.09
C ASP A 1131 -2.06 13.98 14.55
N GLN A 1132 -3.35 14.27 14.80
CA GLN A 1132 -4.06 14.04 16.07
C GLN A 1132 -4.76 12.66 16.09
N LYS A 1133 -3.95 11.60 15.99
CA LYS A 1133 -4.41 10.23 15.72
C LYS A 1133 -5.36 9.64 16.77
N PHE A 1134 -5.07 9.79 18.06
CA PHE A 1134 -5.82 9.13 19.14
C PHE A 1134 -6.01 10.10 20.30
N VAL A 1135 -7.21 10.09 20.87
CA VAL A 1135 -7.64 11.03 21.91
C VAL A 1135 -8.00 10.30 23.19
N PHE A 1136 -7.51 10.85 24.30
CA PHE A 1136 -7.65 10.36 25.67
C PHE A 1136 -8.32 11.38 26.57
N PRO A 1137 -8.72 11.00 27.79
CA PRO A 1137 -9.38 11.89 28.71
C PRO A 1137 -8.43 13.01 29.17
N ASN A 1138 -9.01 14.18 29.41
CA ASN A 1138 -8.32 15.39 29.85
C ASN A 1138 -8.59 15.61 31.34
N SER A 1139 -7.55 15.75 32.15
CA SER A 1139 -7.69 15.89 33.62
C SER A 1139 -8.26 17.25 34.02
N HIS A 1140 -8.16 18.25 33.14
CA HIS A 1140 -8.79 19.55 33.36
C HIS A 1140 -10.31 19.52 33.16
N ASP A 1141 -10.85 18.47 32.54
CA ASP A 1141 -12.28 18.29 32.26
C ASP A 1141 -13.03 17.52 33.36
N GLY A 1142 -12.49 17.49 34.58
CA GLY A 1142 -13.08 16.75 35.71
C GLY A 1142 -12.85 15.25 35.68
N PHE A 1143 -12.09 14.73 34.70
CA PHE A 1143 -11.59 13.36 34.74
C PHE A 1143 -10.48 13.28 35.80
N PRO A 1144 -10.50 12.28 36.68
CA PRO A 1144 -9.41 12.09 37.61
C PRO A 1144 -8.11 11.82 36.84
N GLU A 1145 -6.96 12.24 37.37
CA GLU A 1145 -5.65 11.92 36.76
C GLU A 1145 -5.45 10.41 36.52
N THR A 1146 -6.22 9.60 37.25
CA THR A 1146 -6.27 8.14 37.16
C THR A 1146 -6.89 7.62 35.86
N GLU A 1147 -7.52 8.51 35.08
CA GLU A 1147 -8.19 8.23 33.81
C GLU A 1147 -7.49 8.96 32.65
N THR A 1148 -6.34 9.62 32.87
CA THR A 1148 -5.59 10.33 31.83
C THR A 1148 -4.21 9.72 31.55
N THR A 1149 -3.71 9.89 30.32
CA THR A 1149 -2.43 9.30 29.89
C THR A 1149 -1.21 10.09 30.36
N GLU A 1150 -0.08 9.41 30.62
CA GLU A 1150 1.24 10.01 30.88
C GLU A 1150 1.99 10.50 29.63
N ASN A 1151 1.31 10.54 28.48
CA ASN A 1151 1.84 11.15 27.26
C ASN A 1151 2.19 12.62 27.50
N ILE A 1152 3.33 13.08 27.00
CA ILE A 1152 3.80 14.46 27.16
C ILE A 1152 2.78 15.49 26.61
N MET A 1153 1.97 15.12 25.61
CA MET A 1153 0.93 15.95 24.98
C MET A 1153 -0.44 15.87 25.67
N SER A 1154 -0.55 15.27 26.85
CA SER A 1154 -1.78 15.29 27.67
C SER A 1154 -1.76 16.44 28.67
N TYR A 1155 -2.85 16.62 29.44
CA TYR A 1155 -2.93 17.61 30.52
C TYR A 1155 -2.76 17.07 31.95
N THR A 1156 -2.17 15.87 32.12
CA THR A 1156 -1.93 15.26 33.45
C THR A 1156 -0.75 15.87 34.20
N ASN A 1157 -0.57 15.64 35.51
CA ASN A 1157 0.64 16.10 36.21
C ASN A 1157 1.88 15.22 35.95
N ARG A 1158 1.71 14.04 35.34
CA ARG A 1158 2.76 13.02 35.08
C ARG A 1158 3.14 12.90 33.59
N ARG A 1159 3.26 13.99 32.86
CA ARG A 1159 3.50 13.96 31.40
C ARG A 1159 4.99 13.75 31.11
N HIS A 1160 5.37 12.58 30.60
CA HIS A 1160 6.79 12.26 30.34
C HIS A 1160 7.03 11.26 29.19
N SER A 1161 6.01 10.59 28.66
CA SER A 1161 6.18 9.60 27.58
C SER A 1161 5.88 10.15 26.18
N ILE A 1162 6.56 9.63 25.16
CA ILE A 1162 6.28 9.84 23.73
C ILE A 1162 5.88 8.52 23.10
N TRP A 1163 4.87 8.54 22.22
CA TRP A 1163 4.50 7.36 21.43
C TRP A 1163 5.28 7.29 20.11
N ASN A 1164 5.47 6.07 19.61
CA ASN A 1164 6.22 5.78 18.38
C ASN A 1164 5.62 6.51 17.16
N TRP A 1165 4.31 6.67 17.11
CA TRP A 1165 3.67 7.42 16.02
C TRP A 1165 3.88 8.94 16.12
N GLN A 1166 3.99 9.50 17.33
CA GLN A 1166 4.35 10.92 17.54
C GLN A 1166 5.82 11.16 17.15
N ASN A 1167 6.70 10.22 17.48
CA ASN A 1167 8.09 10.23 17.02
C ASN A 1167 8.18 10.34 15.48
N LYS A 1168 7.37 9.57 14.74
CA LYS A 1168 7.30 9.65 13.26
C LYS A 1168 6.86 11.04 12.75
N ILE A 1169 5.94 11.72 13.43
CA ILE A 1169 5.49 13.07 13.06
C ILE A 1169 6.64 14.07 13.19
N ILE A 1170 7.36 14.04 14.32
CA ILE A 1170 8.46 14.97 14.58
C ILE A 1170 9.63 14.72 13.62
N HIS A 1171 10.01 13.46 13.38
CA HIS A 1171 11.09 13.16 12.44
C HIS A 1171 10.79 13.65 11.03
N LYS A 1172 9.55 13.45 10.57
CA LYS A 1172 9.07 13.96 9.27
C LYS A 1172 9.11 15.49 9.22
N PHE A 1173 8.73 16.17 10.31
CA PHE A 1173 8.83 17.62 10.41
C PHE A 1173 10.29 18.08 10.25
N LEU A 1174 11.22 17.48 10.99
CA LEU A 1174 12.65 17.82 10.92
C LEU A 1174 13.32 17.47 9.59
N GLU A 1175 12.80 16.49 8.85
CA GLU A 1175 13.31 16.13 7.51
C GLU A 1175 12.91 17.14 6.44
N ASN A 1176 11.69 17.68 6.49
CA ASN A 1176 11.21 18.67 5.51
C ASN A 1176 11.92 20.03 5.62
N GLU A 1177 12.70 20.24 6.69
CA GLU A 1177 13.41 21.49 6.96
C GLU A 1177 14.88 21.49 6.53
N LYS A 1178 15.42 20.32 6.22
CA LYS A 1178 16.75 20.17 5.63
C LYS A 1178 16.68 20.42 4.13
#